data_AF-M0GBD9-F1
#
_entry.id   AF-M0GBD9-F1
#
_cell.length_a   1.000
_cell.length_b   1.000
_cell.length_c   1.000
_cell.angle_alpha   90.00
_cell.angle_beta   90.00
_cell.angle_gamma   90.00
#
_symmetry.space_group_name_H-M   'P 1'
#
loop_
_entity.id
_entity.type
_entity.pdbx_description
1 polymer ?
#
loop_
_entity_poly.entity_id
_entity_poly.type
_entity_poly.pdbx_seq_one_letter_code
_entity_poly.pdbx_strand_id
1 'polypeptide(L)'
;MNLSLDEIGQAQTDLASVSDEDIEAALPNRPPASLFDIAYLYTTLDTLARTATVEGIDRSYVPYMTPGAKTEVFTQSDADGDHAGNPNVLAARIVIENGEARLDDEPVVAERFSADDVYRLGYSTFQKTSHTTVYSATFQKSGSALKITDALVDQLVKWTDKDGTVAAREEDVYAGVLGPLGDLGDDEVAAEALREATWELFGLDEDSIEGEEPTDEEISKAGNGIIGDAGMFVTLAIRTGGDDTFRYPGEVPAMNEAMARNRSVKLKEGKSATKGMDAYGEGVCLVLDEEQEVYGGSGTPMATSAGKQWGLFDDMDPGSAHRTRPLSRDAANSLSGAQGILDQFRTELGLGQHLYLLPYPHSLDVDAVRDLYVVLDAVRDSDDLTEVDLVPHVTDKEDLSLYAYLLTFEQSSVRLPQFEAPRIVKTRGRELSEAHVKEVAGWVFADEQGPFARYRQFWEADDNKPGWVYATTGPLVLSVLARQRYFAPTVTRPDKDAGTDAASMTYFPHLDFSFRLFEGDDIGATELFDQFAQKCIDYQRTAFEEGWDATPRIAATQYLQACAVAAVDGLDGYAPRNHDYDYTMTDRETRLNSFIESHPAIRDDEERQSAFLLGGLVGRLSAFQRSNGTSNTLMRRHPVASLTERSFADVAADVMELNNVYSETESDGKGIMNSRYPERLMDAGQQSAPTDWGIDRSDLRYHYALGMTYGASDTFVDDDSEAAREQGDD
;
A
#
# COMPACT_ATOMS: atom_id res chain seq x y z
N MET A 1 16.74 -12.37 -10.72
CA MET A 1 16.59 -12.26 -12.19
C MET A 1 15.15 -11.85 -12.33
N ASN A 2 14.93 -10.54 -12.40
CA ASN A 2 13.66 -9.94 -12.03
C ASN A 2 12.80 -9.93 -13.28
N LEU A 3 11.79 -10.79 -13.30
CA LEU A 3 10.81 -10.82 -14.38
C LEU A 3 9.95 -9.55 -14.25
N SER A 4 9.88 -8.76 -15.30
CA SER A 4 8.86 -7.71 -15.43
C SER A 4 7.46 -8.35 -15.40
N LEU A 5 6.44 -7.59 -14.99
CA LEU A 5 5.05 -8.06 -15.00
C LEU A 5 4.62 -8.58 -16.39
N ASP A 6 5.20 -8.04 -17.46
CA ASP A 6 4.98 -8.49 -18.84
C ASP A 6 5.58 -9.87 -19.12
N GLU A 7 6.62 -10.29 -18.38
CA GLU A 7 7.24 -11.61 -18.49
C GLU A 7 6.49 -12.70 -17.70
N ILE A 8 5.75 -12.32 -16.65
CA ILE A 8 4.90 -13.22 -15.82
C ILE A 8 3.58 -13.58 -16.55
N GLY A 9 3.38 -13.15 -17.79
CA GLY A 9 2.11 -13.16 -18.53
C GLY A 9 1.19 -14.38 -18.32
N GLN A 10 -0.12 -14.13 -18.42
CA GLN A 10 -1.27 -15.00 -18.05
C GLN A 10 -1.03 -16.52 -18.02
N ALA A 11 -0.41 -17.10 -19.05
CA ALA A 11 -0.13 -18.54 -19.16
C ALA A 11 0.86 -19.11 -18.14
N GLN A 12 1.56 -18.26 -17.38
CA GLN A 12 2.52 -18.67 -16.35
C GLN A 12 1.96 -18.65 -14.93
N THR A 13 0.72 -18.16 -14.74
CA THR A 13 0.10 -18.02 -13.42
C THR A 13 -0.59 -19.30 -12.96
N ASP A 14 -0.76 -19.49 -11.66
CA ASP A 14 -1.52 -20.61 -11.08
C ASP A 14 -2.97 -20.68 -11.62
N LEU A 15 -3.59 -19.51 -11.85
CA LEU A 15 -4.95 -19.39 -12.36
C LEU A 15 -5.07 -19.82 -13.84
N ALA A 16 -3.96 -19.92 -14.59
CA ALA A 16 -3.97 -20.36 -15.98
C ALA A 16 -4.53 -21.78 -16.17
N SER A 17 -4.46 -22.60 -15.13
CA SER A 17 -4.98 -23.97 -15.12
C SER A 17 -6.49 -24.07 -14.87
N VAL A 18 -7.13 -22.97 -14.43
CA VAL A 18 -8.56 -22.92 -14.12
C VAL A 18 -9.37 -22.61 -15.39
N SER A 19 -10.45 -23.36 -15.60
CA SER A 19 -11.33 -23.17 -16.75
C SER A 19 -12.10 -21.86 -16.65
N ASP A 20 -12.45 -21.29 -17.80
CA ASP A 20 -13.21 -20.03 -17.87
C ASP A 20 -14.59 -20.17 -17.17
N GLU A 21 -15.24 -21.34 -17.29
CA GLU A 21 -16.52 -21.65 -16.64
C GLU A 21 -16.39 -21.67 -15.11
N ASP A 22 -15.32 -22.26 -14.57
CA ASP A 22 -15.07 -22.27 -13.13
C ASP A 22 -14.77 -20.86 -12.58
N ILE A 23 -14.05 -20.04 -13.35
CA ILE A 23 -13.81 -18.63 -13.01
C ILE A 23 -15.15 -17.89 -12.98
N GLU A 24 -15.93 -17.94 -14.05
CA GLU A 24 -17.24 -17.27 -14.14
C GLU A 24 -18.19 -17.68 -13.00
N ALA A 25 -18.23 -18.96 -12.66
CA ALA A 25 -19.09 -19.48 -11.59
C ALA A 25 -18.72 -18.98 -10.19
N ALA A 26 -17.45 -18.61 -9.98
CA ALA A 26 -16.95 -18.17 -8.68
C ALA A 26 -16.99 -16.63 -8.50
N LEU A 27 -17.12 -15.88 -9.60
CA LEU A 27 -17.14 -14.42 -9.56
C LEU A 27 -18.48 -13.89 -9.03
N PRO A 28 -18.46 -12.76 -8.31
CA PRO A 28 -19.69 -12.09 -7.90
C PRO A 28 -20.46 -11.54 -9.11
N ASN A 29 -21.77 -11.37 -8.96
CA ASN A 29 -22.68 -10.94 -10.03
C ASN A 29 -22.48 -9.49 -10.51
N ARG A 30 -21.60 -8.72 -9.87
CA ARG A 30 -21.34 -7.31 -10.17
C ARG A 30 -19.86 -6.96 -9.99
N PRO A 31 -19.32 -6.00 -10.76
CA PRO A 31 -17.97 -5.50 -10.57
C PRO A 31 -17.72 -4.94 -9.16
N PRO A 32 -16.44 -4.92 -8.72
CA PRO A 32 -16.08 -4.33 -7.43
C PRO A 32 -16.48 -2.85 -7.34
N ALA A 33 -17.18 -2.49 -6.27
CA ALA A 33 -17.60 -1.12 -5.98
C ALA A 33 -17.14 -0.63 -4.60
N SER A 34 -16.51 -1.51 -3.82
CA SER A 34 -16.06 -1.24 -2.46
C SER A 34 -14.80 -2.04 -2.11
N LEU A 35 -14.11 -1.64 -1.05
CA LEU A 35 -13.01 -2.41 -0.48
C LEU A 35 -13.41 -3.85 -0.10
N PHE A 36 -14.68 -4.07 0.28
CA PHE A 36 -15.19 -5.41 0.58
C PHE A 36 -15.25 -6.29 -0.67
N ASP A 37 -15.66 -5.72 -1.81
CA ASP A 37 -15.70 -6.46 -3.07
C ASP A 37 -14.30 -6.83 -3.54
N ILE A 38 -13.34 -5.90 -3.45
CA ILE A 38 -11.94 -6.13 -3.82
C ILE A 38 -11.33 -7.23 -2.94
N ALA A 39 -11.52 -7.11 -1.61
CA ALA A 39 -11.01 -8.09 -0.66
C ALA A 39 -11.62 -9.48 -0.87
N TYR A 40 -12.92 -9.56 -1.17
CA TYR A 40 -13.57 -10.82 -1.52
C TYR A 40 -13.01 -11.40 -2.82
N LEU A 41 -12.95 -10.59 -3.89
CA LEU A 41 -12.43 -11.00 -5.20
C LEU A 41 -11.02 -11.56 -5.08
N TYR A 42 -10.12 -10.89 -4.36
CA TYR A 42 -8.75 -11.35 -4.15
C TYR A 42 -8.69 -12.73 -3.49
N THR A 43 -9.43 -12.92 -2.40
CA THR A 43 -9.46 -14.21 -1.70
C THR A 43 -10.06 -15.30 -2.59
N THR A 44 -11.12 -14.99 -3.34
CA THR A 44 -11.75 -15.94 -4.27
C THR A 44 -10.78 -16.38 -5.36
N LEU A 45 -10.07 -15.44 -5.99
CA LEU A 45 -9.12 -15.77 -7.05
C LEU A 45 -7.90 -16.54 -6.54
N ASP A 46 -7.32 -16.15 -5.39
CA ASP A 46 -6.22 -16.89 -4.77
C ASP A 46 -6.67 -18.32 -4.38
N THR A 47 -7.91 -18.45 -3.89
CA THR A 47 -8.51 -19.75 -3.58
C THR A 47 -8.65 -20.63 -4.82
N LEU A 48 -9.23 -20.10 -5.91
CA LEU A 48 -9.41 -20.85 -7.16
C LEU A 48 -8.08 -21.33 -7.73
N ALA A 49 -7.10 -20.42 -7.80
CA ALA A 49 -5.80 -20.71 -8.36
C ALA A 49 -5.07 -21.82 -7.58
N ARG A 50 -5.04 -21.74 -6.24
CA ARG A 50 -4.36 -22.72 -5.39
C ARG A 50 -5.05 -24.07 -5.32
N THR A 51 -6.34 -24.13 -5.63
CA THR A 51 -7.13 -25.38 -5.58
C THR A 51 -7.45 -25.94 -6.97
N ALA A 52 -6.90 -25.33 -8.02
CA ALA A 52 -7.11 -25.74 -9.40
C ALA A 52 -6.69 -27.20 -9.64
N THR A 53 -5.54 -27.59 -9.07
CA THR A 53 -4.92 -28.91 -9.24
C THR A 53 -5.23 -29.89 -8.10
N VAL A 54 -5.91 -29.43 -7.05
CA VAL A 54 -6.25 -30.28 -5.90
C VAL A 54 -7.53 -31.05 -6.20
N GLU A 55 -7.41 -32.36 -6.37
CA GLU A 55 -8.55 -33.25 -6.60
C GLU A 55 -9.25 -33.65 -5.29
N GLY A 56 -10.52 -34.03 -5.37
CA GLY A 56 -11.26 -34.65 -4.26
C GLY A 56 -11.80 -33.70 -3.19
N ILE A 57 -11.52 -32.40 -3.27
CA ILE A 57 -12.04 -31.39 -2.34
C ILE A 57 -13.26 -30.65 -2.92
N ASP A 58 -14.18 -30.26 -2.04
CA ASP A 58 -15.27 -29.35 -2.39
C ASP A 58 -14.82 -27.90 -2.17
N ARG A 59 -14.64 -27.17 -3.28
CA ARG A 59 -14.11 -25.80 -3.27
C ARG A 59 -15.00 -24.79 -2.54
N SER A 60 -16.30 -25.08 -2.38
CA SER A 60 -17.23 -24.20 -1.63
C SER A 60 -16.84 -24.06 -0.15
N TYR A 61 -16.07 -25.00 0.40
CA TYR A 61 -15.62 -24.98 1.79
C TYR A 61 -14.23 -24.35 2.00
N VAL A 62 -13.47 -24.07 0.94
CA VAL A 62 -12.12 -23.52 1.05
C VAL A 62 -12.09 -22.13 1.73
N PRO A 63 -13.07 -21.22 1.54
CA PRO A 63 -13.12 -19.96 2.30
C PRO A 63 -13.15 -20.13 3.83
N TYR A 64 -13.55 -21.30 4.31
CA TYR A 64 -13.60 -21.65 5.73
C TYR A 64 -12.29 -22.29 6.23
N MET A 65 -11.33 -22.56 5.35
CA MET A 65 -10.01 -23.09 5.70
C MET A 65 -9.01 -21.96 5.99
N THR A 66 -7.82 -22.33 6.44
CA THR A 66 -6.68 -21.42 6.68
C THR A 66 -5.39 -22.03 6.14
N PRO A 67 -5.27 -22.22 4.82
CA PRO A 67 -4.14 -22.93 4.19
C PRO A 67 -2.80 -22.20 4.38
N GLY A 68 -2.80 -20.87 4.50
CA GLY A 68 -1.60 -20.07 4.76
C GLY A 68 -1.14 -20.06 6.22
N ALA A 69 -1.89 -20.68 7.14
CA ALA A 69 -1.48 -20.79 8.54
C ALA A 69 -0.62 -22.04 8.74
N LYS A 70 0.48 -21.90 9.47
CA LYS A 70 1.36 -23.03 9.84
C LYS A 70 2.07 -23.71 8.67
N THR A 71 2.36 -22.95 7.62
CA THR A 71 3.06 -23.47 6.42
C THR A 71 4.49 -23.92 6.73
N GLU A 72 5.10 -23.39 7.79
CA GLU A 72 6.44 -23.78 8.26
C GLU A 72 6.56 -25.29 8.56
N VAL A 73 5.45 -25.99 8.84
CA VAL A 73 5.40 -27.44 9.09
C VAL A 73 5.78 -28.25 7.84
N PHE A 74 5.50 -27.73 6.64
CA PHE A 74 5.79 -28.42 5.38
C PHE A 74 7.24 -28.26 4.92
N THR A 75 7.90 -27.19 5.34
CA THR A 75 9.26 -26.82 4.91
C THR A 75 10.31 -26.96 6.01
N GLN A 76 9.95 -27.50 7.18
CA GLN A 76 10.86 -27.60 8.31
C GLN A 76 12.08 -28.50 7.97
N SER A 77 13.26 -27.92 8.17
CA SER A 77 14.55 -28.59 8.21
C SER A 77 15.39 -27.85 9.24
N ASP A 78 16.03 -28.54 10.18
CA ASP A 78 16.95 -27.89 11.11
C ASP A 78 18.27 -27.51 10.42
N ALA A 79 19.18 -26.85 11.16
CA ALA A 79 20.46 -26.39 10.65
C ALA A 79 21.40 -27.52 10.17
N ASP A 80 21.17 -28.75 10.63
CA ASP A 80 21.93 -29.95 10.28
C ASP A 80 21.25 -30.78 9.17
N GLY A 81 20.00 -30.46 8.83
CA GLY A 81 19.19 -31.12 7.81
C GLY A 81 18.42 -32.36 8.31
N ASP A 82 18.41 -32.64 9.61
CA ASP A 82 17.96 -33.91 10.19
C ASP A 82 16.44 -34.14 10.08
N HIS A 83 15.65 -33.08 9.91
CA HIS A 83 14.18 -33.16 9.81
C HIS A 83 13.66 -33.07 8.36
N ALA A 84 14.56 -32.89 7.39
CA ALA A 84 14.20 -32.82 5.98
C ALA A 84 13.72 -34.19 5.48
N GLY A 85 12.42 -34.36 5.36
CA GLY A 85 11.80 -35.59 4.86
C GLY A 85 10.99 -36.38 5.86
N ASN A 86 10.91 -35.92 7.10
CA ASN A 86 10.05 -36.49 8.12
C ASN A 86 8.57 -36.38 7.75
N PRO A 87 7.72 -37.27 8.29
CA PRO A 87 6.29 -37.09 8.24
C PRO A 87 5.92 -35.77 8.94
N ASN A 88 4.86 -35.14 8.45
CA ASN A 88 4.36 -33.87 8.96
C ASN A 88 2.85 -33.90 9.23
N VAL A 89 2.20 -35.04 8.95
CA VAL A 89 0.82 -35.34 9.30
C VAL A 89 0.79 -36.66 10.08
N LEU A 90 0.04 -36.69 11.17
CA LEU A 90 -0.32 -37.86 11.94
C LEU A 90 -1.84 -38.03 11.89
N ALA A 91 -2.33 -39.17 11.38
CA ALA A 91 -3.75 -39.38 11.13
C ALA A 91 -4.29 -40.61 11.86
N ALA A 92 -5.44 -40.44 12.52
CA ALA A 92 -6.23 -41.55 13.05
C ALA A 92 -7.08 -42.15 11.93
N ARG A 93 -6.85 -43.41 11.57
CA ARG A 93 -7.59 -44.12 10.52
C ARG A 93 -8.87 -44.74 11.07
N ILE A 94 -10.00 -44.27 10.53
CA ILE A 94 -11.34 -44.65 10.98
C ILE A 94 -12.12 -45.24 9.81
N VAL A 95 -12.75 -46.39 10.04
CA VAL A 95 -13.61 -47.07 9.08
C VAL A 95 -15.05 -46.93 9.53
N ILE A 96 -15.91 -46.42 8.64
CA ILE A 96 -17.35 -46.28 8.86
C ILE A 96 -18.10 -47.23 7.93
N GLU A 97 -18.70 -48.27 8.51
CA GLU A 97 -19.43 -49.30 7.78
C GLU A 97 -20.74 -49.62 8.51
N ASN A 98 -21.83 -49.78 7.75
CA ASN A 98 -23.16 -50.10 8.29
C ASN A 98 -23.68 -49.15 9.39
N GLY A 99 -23.22 -47.89 9.41
CA GLY A 99 -23.60 -46.90 10.41
C GLY A 99 -22.84 -47.03 11.74
N GLU A 100 -21.74 -47.79 11.78
CA GLU A 100 -20.85 -47.89 12.94
C GLU A 100 -19.43 -47.45 12.52
N ALA A 101 -18.74 -46.72 13.39
CA ALA A 101 -17.34 -46.33 13.20
C ALA A 101 -16.44 -47.15 14.10
N ARG A 102 -15.26 -47.51 13.58
CA ARG A 102 -14.20 -48.21 14.33
C ARG A 102 -12.83 -47.75 13.86
N LEU A 103 -11.81 -47.96 14.69
CA LEU A 103 -10.43 -47.82 14.26
C LEU A 103 -10.10 -48.89 13.20
N ASP A 104 -9.22 -48.54 12.26
CA ASP A 104 -8.65 -49.48 11.29
C ASP A 104 -7.65 -50.45 11.95
N ASP A 105 -7.25 -51.51 11.24
CA ASP A 105 -6.26 -52.47 11.77
C ASP A 105 -4.88 -51.80 11.99
N GLU A 106 -4.58 -50.73 11.25
CA GLU A 106 -3.46 -49.81 11.48
C GLU A 106 -4.06 -48.45 11.92
N PRO A 107 -4.34 -48.25 13.23
CA PRO A 107 -5.16 -47.13 13.71
C PRO A 107 -4.55 -45.75 13.50
N VAL A 108 -3.21 -45.66 13.45
CA VAL A 108 -2.47 -44.40 13.37
C VAL A 108 -1.44 -44.51 12.26
N VAL A 109 -1.36 -43.49 11.41
CA VAL A 109 -0.30 -43.37 10.40
C VAL A 109 0.35 -42.01 10.39
N ALA A 110 1.64 -42.01 10.06
CA ALA A 110 2.42 -40.80 9.86
C ALA A 110 2.74 -40.65 8.37
N GLU A 111 2.28 -39.56 7.77
CA GLU A 111 2.41 -39.28 6.35
C GLU A 111 3.15 -37.97 6.10
N ARG A 112 3.76 -37.88 4.92
CA ARG A 112 4.44 -36.66 4.47
C ARG A 112 3.62 -35.99 3.39
N PHE A 113 3.16 -34.79 3.70
CA PHE A 113 2.34 -33.95 2.86
C PHE A 113 3.20 -32.80 2.32
N SER A 114 2.88 -32.36 1.11
CA SER A 114 3.35 -31.09 0.56
C SER A 114 2.50 -29.93 1.09
N ALA A 115 2.93 -28.70 0.82
CA ALA A 115 2.12 -27.53 1.16
C ALA A 115 0.75 -27.53 0.44
N ASP A 116 0.68 -28.12 -0.76
CA ASP A 116 -0.56 -28.18 -1.55
C ASP A 116 -1.59 -29.16 -0.95
N ASP A 117 -1.13 -30.16 -0.19
CA ASP A 117 -2.02 -31.12 0.46
C ASP A 117 -2.77 -30.52 1.67
N VAL A 118 -2.46 -29.28 2.09
CA VAL A 118 -3.12 -28.63 3.24
C VAL A 118 -4.64 -28.51 3.06
N TYR A 119 -5.11 -28.38 1.82
CA TYR A 119 -6.54 -28.33 1.50
C TYR A 119 -7.23 -29.67 1.78
N ARG A 120 -6.56 -30.79 1.51
CA ARG A 120 -7.07 -32.14 1.80
C ARG A 120 -7.27 -32.33 3.30
N LEU A 121 -6.41 -31.73 4.12
CA LEU A 121 -6.54 -31.74 5.58
C LEU A 121 -7.72 -30.90 6.10
N GLY A 122 -8.31 -30.02 5.30
CA GLY A 122 -9.41 -29.14 5.73
C GLY A 122 -9.03 -28.24 6.91
N TYR A 123 -7.76 -27.87 7.04
CA TYR A 123 -7.24 -27.16 8.21
C TYR A 123 -7.90 -25.77 8.36
N SER A 124 -8.49 -25.52 9.52
CA SER A 124 -9.20 -24.28 9.83
C SER A 124 -8.93 -23.85 11.26
N THR A 125 -8.29 -22.69 11.41
CA THR A 125 -7.90 -22.15 12.72
C THR A 125 -8.09 -20.64 12.81
N PHE A 126 -8.14 -20.12 14.03
CA PHE A 126 -8.01 -18.70 14.30
C PHE A 126 -7.09 -18.49 15.50
N GLN A 127 -5.98 -17.78 15.29
CA GLN A 127 -5.04 -17.45 16.35
C GLN A 127 -5.27 -16.01 16.84
N LYS A 128 -5.46 -15.86 18.16
CA LYS A 128 -5.47 -14.56 18.82
C LYS A 128 -4.38 -14.52 19.87
N THR A 129 -3.34 -13.74 19.61
CA THR A 129 -2.20 -13.57 20.50
C THR A 129 -1.55 -14.94 20.82
N SER A 130 -1.85 -15.52 21.98
CA SER A 130 -1.32 -16.80 22.49
C SER A 130 -2.32 -17.96 22.48
N HIS A 131 -3.58 -17.75 22.06
CA HIS A 131 -4.60 -18.80 22.02
C HIS A 131 -5.04 -19.09 20.58
N THR A 132 -4.98 -20.37 20.21
CA THR A 132 -5.40 -20.89 18.91
C THR A 132 -6.74 -21.60 19.08
N THR A 133 -7.76 -21.13 18.36
CA THR A 133 -9.06 -21.80 18.26
C THR A 133 -9.09 -22.62 16.98
N VAL A 134 -9.35 -23.91 17.10
CA VAL A 134 -9.42 -24.85 15.96
C VAL A 134 -10.89 -25.06 15.60
N TYR A 135 -11.23 -25.04 14.32
CA TYR A 135 -12.60 -25.31 13.84
C TYR A 135 -12.71 -26.65 13.11
N SER A 136 -11.63 -27.09 12.47
CA SER A 136 -11.50 -28.37 11.77
C SER A 136 -11.17 -29.54 12.71
N ALA A 137 -11.32 -30.76 12.20
CA ALA A 137 -10.81 -32.00 12.80
C ALA A 137 -9.28 -32.16 12.63
N THR A 138 -8.64 -31.19 11.97
CA THR A 138 -7.19 -31.10 11.84
C THR A 138 -6.66 -30.02 12.77
N PHE A 139 -5.60 -30.31 13.51
CA PHE A 139 -4.92 -29.35 14.39
C PHE A 139 -3.41 -29.42 14.20
N GLN A 140 -2.74 -28.27 14.16
CA GLN A 140 -1.28 -28.22 14.23
C GLN A 140 -0.84 -28.19 15.69
N LYS A 141 0.07 -29.08 16.07
CA LYS A 141 0.63 -29.15 17.41
C LYS A 141 2.15 -29.28 17.35
N SER A 142 2.83 -28.52 18.20
CA SER A 142 4.26 -28.67 18.46
C SER A 142 4.53 -29.12 19.90
N GLY A 143 5.74 -29.64 20.11
CA GLY A 143 6.21 -30.13 21.40
C GLY A 143 6.48 -31.63 21.39
N SER A 144 6.41 -32.25 22.57
CA SER A 144 6.71 -33.67 22.75
C SER A 144 5.66 -34.59 22.11
N ALA A 145 6.04 -35.85 21.86
CA ALA A 145 5.12 -36.88 21.39
C ALA A 145 3.86 -36.99 22.26
N LEU A 146 3.98 -36.88 23.58
CA LEU A 146 2.82 -36.85 24.50
C LEU A 146 1.79 -35.78 24.09
N LYS A 147 2.24 -34.57 23.80
CA LYS A 147 1.37 -33.47 23.38
C LYS A 147 0.73 -33.70 22.01
N ILE A 148 1.42 -34.41 21.12
CA ILE A 148 0.92 -34.77 19.79
C ILE A 148 -0.14 -35.86 19.92
N THR A 149 0.12 -36.91 20.71
CA THR A 149 -0.84 -37.98 21.02
C THR A 149 -2.12 -37.42 21.64
N ASP A 150 -1.99 -36.59 22.67
CA ASP A 150 -3.14 -35.92 23.30
C ASP A 150 -3.94 -35.09 22.29
N ALA A 151 -3.25 -34.41 21.38
CA ALA A 151 -3.89 -33.58 20.36
C ALA A 151 -4.67 -34.43 19.34
N LEU A 152 -4.15 -35.61 18.96
CA LEU A 152 -4.82 -36.55 18.06
C LEU A 152 -6.09 -37.13 18.71
N VAL A 153 -6.00 -37.59 19.95
CA VAL A 153 -7.16 -38.07 20.73
C VAL A 153 -8.18 -36.95 20.91
N ASP A 154 -7.74 -35.72 21.19
CA ASP A 154 -8.61 -34.55 21.28
C ASP A 154 -9.37 -34.26 19.97
N GLN A 155 -8.82 -34.60 18.79
CA GLN A 155 -9.56 -34.45 17.53
C GLN A 155 -10.68 -35.50 17.39
N LEU A 156 -10.53 -36.70 17.96
CA LEU A 156 -11.58 -37.70 17.97
C LEU A 156 -12.66 -37.40 19.04
N VAL A 157 -12.23 -37.00 20.24
CA VAL A 157 -13.12 -36.83 21.40
C VAL A 157 -13.75 -35.44 21.44
N LYS A 158 -12.96 -34.36 21.37
CA LYS A 158 -13.46 -33.00 21.65
C LYS A 158 -14.00 -32.29 20.42
N TRP A 159 -13.54 -32.63 19.22
CA TRP A 159 -13.99 -31.94 18.00
C TRP A 159 -15.40 -32.41 17.56
N THR A 160 -15.70 -33.69 17.74
CA THR A 160 -17.01 -34.30 17.48
C THR A 160 -18.12 -33.67 18.34
N ASP A 161 -17.77 -33.24 19.54
CA ASP A 161 -18.66 -32.58 20.51
C ASP A 161 -18.83 -31.07 20.33
N LYS A 162 -18.16 -30.45 19.36
CA LYS A 162 -18.33 -29.00 19.16
C LYS A 162 -19.74 -28.68 18.65
N ASP A 163 -20.29 -27.55 19.10
CA ASP A 163 -21.65 -27.10 18.76
C ASP A 163 -21.95 -27.14 17.26
N GLY A 164 -21.02 -26.71 16.40
CA GLY A 164 -21.20 -26.74 14.95
C GLY A 164 -21.17 -28.16 14.37
N THR A 165 -20.38 -29.06 14.96
CA THR A 165 -20.35 -30.49 14.58
C THR A 165 -21.65 -31.19 14.98
N VAL A 166 -22.12 -30.95 16.21
CA VAL A 166 -23.40 -31.46 16.72
C VAL A 166 -24.56 -30.96 15.85
N ALA A 167 -24.57 -29.66 15.52
CA ALA A 167 -25.58 -29.09 14.64
C ALA A 167 -25.52 -29.68 13.22
N ALA A 168 -24.34 -29.98 12.67
CA ALA A 168 -24.23 -30.66 11.37
C ALA A 168 -24.75 -32.10 11.43
N ARG A 169 -24.54 -32.81 12.55
CA ARG A 169 -25.00 -34.20 12.77
C ARG A 169 -26.53 -34.32 12.75
N GLU A 170 -27.28 -33.26 13.06
CA GLU A 170 -28.75 -33.26 13.03
C GLU A 170 -29.34 -33.36 11.61
N GLU A 171 -28.53 -33.12 10.57
CA GLU A 171 -28.98 -33.22 9.18
C GLU A 171 -28.70 -34.61 8.60
N ASP A 172 -29.74 -35.24 8.04
CA ASP A 172 -29.70 -36.61 7.51
C ASP A 172 -28.54 -36.84 6.51
N VAL A 173 -28.18 -35.83 5.72
CA VAL A 173 -27.11 -35.92 4.71
C VAL A 173 -25.70 -36.06 5.31
N TYR A 174 -25.49 -35.57 6.54
CA TYR A 174 -24.20 -35.62 7.25
C TYR A 174 -24.18 -36.62 8.41
N ALA A 175 -25.35 -36.99 8.92
CA ALA A 175 -25.52 -37.90 10.05
C ALA A 175 -24.81 -39.26 9.84
N GLY A 176 -24.77 -39.76 8.60
CA GLY A 176 -24.13 -41.03 8.27
C GLY A 176 -22.61 -41.09 8.51
N VAL A 177 -21.94 -39.94 8.65
CA VAL A 177 -20.51 -39.83 8.98
C VAL A 177 -20.32 -39.26 10.37
N LEU A 178 -20.96 -38.13 10.69
CA LEU A 178 -20.76 -37.43 11.97
C LEU A 178 -21.37 -38.17 13.16
N GLY A 179 -22.44 -38.94 12.94
CA GLY A 179 -23.07 -39.75 13.98
C GLY A 179 -22.13 -40.82 14.51
N PRO A 180 -21.69 -41.75 13.65
CA PRO A 180 -20.75 -42.80 14.03
C PRO A 180 -19.43 -42.25 14.61
N LEU A 181 -18.93 -41.13 14.07
CA LEU A 181 -17.73 -40.48 14.62
C LEU A 181 -17.94 -39.95 16.04
N GLY A 182 -19.10 -39.36 16.34
CA GLY A 182 -19.41 -38.95 17.70
C GLY A 182 -19.48 -40.13 18.67
N ASP A 183 -20.12 -41.22 18.26
CA ASP A 183 -20.24 -42.42 19.08
C ASP A 183 -18.86 -43.07 19.35
N LEU A 184 -17.94 -43.04 18.38
CA LEU A 184 -16.55 -43.48 18.55
C LEU A 184 -15.74 -42.51 19.44
N GLY A 185 -16.05 -41.20 19.40
CA GLY A 185 -15.44 -40.20 20.28
C GLY A 185 -15.79 -40.39 21.76
N ASP A 186 -16.97 -40.94 22.04
CA ASP A 186 -17.43 -41.32 23.38
C ASP A 186 -16.86 -42.66 23.86
N ASP A 187 -16.18 -43.42 23.00
CA ASP A 187 -15.59 -44.72 23.34
C ASP A 187 -14.20 -44.57 23.97
N GLU A 188 -14.14 -44.67 25.30
CA GLU A 188 -12.88 -44.64 26.06
C GLU A 188 -11.87 -45.71 25.61
N VAL A 189 -12.34 -46.87 25.14
CA VAL A 189 -11.47 -47.96 24.65
C VAL A 189 -10.83 -47.57 23.33
N ALA A 190 -11.57 -46.93 22.43
CA ALA A 190 -11.02 -46.42 21.18
C ALA A 190 -10.02 -45.28 21.42
N ALA A 191 -10.30 -44.38 22.36
CA ALA A 191 -9.38 -43.33 22.74
C ALA A 191 -8.05 -43.88 23.29
N GLU A 192 -8.10 -44.93 24.11
CA GLU A 192 -6.89 -45.57 24.65
C GLU A 192 -6.11 -46.34 23.58
N ALA A 193 -6.79 -47.12 22.73
CA ALA A 193 -6.16 -47.81 21.61
C ALA A 193 -5.43 -46.84 20.66
N LEU A 194 -5.97 -45.63 20.47
CA LEU A 194 -5.32 -44.60 19.68
C LEU A 194 -4.05 -44.04 20.35
N ARG A 195 -4.03 -43.93 21.69
CA ARG A 195 -2.83 -43.54 22.43
C ARG A 195 -1.72 -44.57 22.28
N GLU A 196 -2.05 -45.84 22.53
CA GLU A 196 -1.13 -46.96 22.43
C GLU A 196 -0.52 -47.05 21.02
N ALA A 197 -1.35 -47.02 19.97
CA ALA A 197 -0.88 -47.06 18.58
C ALA A 197 0.00 -45.85 18.21
N THR A 198 -0.26 -44.68 18.78
CA THR A 198 0.58 -43.50 18.55
C THR A 198 1.94 -43.63 19.25
N TRP A 199 1.98 -44.20 20.45
CA TRP A 199 3.22 -44.43 21.18
C TRP A 199 4.09 -45.46 20.48
N GLU A 200 3.51 -46.55 20.00
CA GLU A 200 4.21 -47.57 19.19
C GLU A 200 4.86 -46.93 17.95
N LEU A 201 4.11 -46.05 17.25
CA LEU A 201 4.64 -45.32 16.08
C LEU A 201 5.82 -44.41 16.44
N PHE A 202 5.84 -43.82 17.63
CA PHE A 202 6.96 -43.02 18.12
C PHE A 202 8.12 -43.85 18.71
N GLY A 203 8.05 -45.18 18.61
CA GLY A 203 9.10 -46.10 19.05
C GLY A 203 9.06 -46.46 20.52
N LEU A 204 7.87 -46.39 21.14
CA LEU A 204 7.61 -46.89 22.49
C LEU A 204 6.82 -48.20 22.38
N ASP A 205 7.55 -49.29 22.21
CA ASP A 205 7.01 -50.66 22.25
C ASP A 205 7.14 -51.26 23.66
N GLU A 206 6.49 -52.41 23.90
CA GLU A 206 6.56 -53.11 25.20
C GLU A 206 8.00 -53.42 25.65
N ASP A 207 8.96 -53.51 24.71
CA ASP A 207 10.36 -53.80 25.00
C ASP A 207 11.17 -52.55 25.40
N SER A 208 10.64 -51.35 25.16
CA SER A 208 11.31 -50.06 25.40
C SER A 208 10.73 -49.26 26.57
N ILE A 209 9.68 -49.77 27.21
CA ILE A 209 9.01 -49.15 28.36
C ILE A 209 9.45 -49.81 29.67
N GLU A 210 10.00 -49.04 30.62
CA GLU A 210 10.30 -49.55 31.97
C GLU A 210 9.03 -49.57 32.86
N GLY A 211 8.07 -50.46 32.60
CA GLY A 211 6.84 -50.54 33.42
C GLY A 211 5.65 -51.25 32.75
N GLU A 212 4.45 -51.10 33.33
CA GLU A 212 3.18 -51.51 32.70
C GLU A 212 2.66 -50.46 31.71
N GLU A 213 3.03 -49.18 31.89
CA GLU A 213 2.67 -48.05 31.02
C GLU A 213 3.88 -47.10 30.88
N PRO A 214 4.04 -46.40 29.73
CA PRO A 214 5.13 -45.46 29.53
C PRO A 214 4.95 -44.19 30.37
N THR A 215 6.03 -43.72 30.99
CA THR A 215 6.00 -42.47 31.78
C THR A 215 5.98 -41.24 30.88
N ASP A 216 5.41 -40.12 31.37
CA ASP A 216 5.42 -38.82 30.66
C ASP A 216 6.81 -38.40 30.16
N GLU A 217 7.87 -38.77 30.90
CA GLU A 217 9.25 -38.45 30.56
C GLU A 217 9.79 -39.33 29.42
N GLU A 218 9.44 -40.62 29.39
CA GLU A 218 9.76 -41.54 28.29
C GLU A 218 9.02 -41.13 27.02
N ILE A 219 7.70 -40.88 27.12
CA ILE A 219 6.89 -40.40 26.00
C ILE A 219 7.42 -39.06 25.50
N SER A 220 7.83 -38.16 26.40
CA SER A 220 8.32 -36.86 25.97
C SER A 220 9.68 -36.88 25.28
N LYS A 221 10.47 -37.94 25.49
CA LYS A 221 11.76 -38.16 24.80
C LYS A 221 11.60 -38.96 23.50
N ALA A 222 10.51 -39.72 23.37
CA ALA A 222 10.12 -40.40 22.14
C ALA A 222 9.70 -39.40 21.05
N GLY A 223 9.79 -39.83 19.78
CA GLY A 223 9.49 -38.97 18.63
C GLY A 223 10.52 -37.85 18.36
N ASN A 224 11.62 -37.78 19.14
CA ASN A 224 12.77 -36.91 18.82
C ASN A 224 13.35 -37.32 17.45
N GLY A 225 13.45 -36.35 16.54
CA GLY A 225 13.89 -36.59 15.16
C GLY A 225 12.77 -37.06 14.23
N ILE A 226 11.52 -37.17 14.70
CA ILE A 226 10.31 -37.29 13.85
C ILE A 226 9.55 -35.96 13.88
N ILE A 227 9.27 -35.46 15.08
CA ILE A 227 8.56 -34.19 15.30
C ILE A 227 9.57 -33.05 15.20
N GLY A 228 9.46 -32.20 14.17
CA GLY A 228 10.31 -31.02 14.07
C GLY A 228 9.83 -29.84 14.92
N ASP A 229 10.61 -28.76 14.95
CA ASP A 229 10.35 -27.57 15.78
C ASP A 229 9.01 -26.90 15.47
N ALA A 230 8.60 -26.93 14.20
CA ALA A 230 7.30 -26.43 13.77
C ALA A 230 6.14 -27.36 14.17
N GLY A 231 6.44 -28.58 14.63
CA GLY A 231 5.46 -29.59 15.01
C GLY A 231 4.92 -30.37 13.81
N MET A 232 3.72 -30.94 13.98
CA MET A 232 3.01 -31.73 12.97
C MET A 232 1.53 -31.40 12.97
N PHE A 233 0.84 -31.70 11.87
CA PHE A 233 -0.62 -31.74 11.83
C PHE A 233 -1.12 -33.07 12.39
N VAL A 234 -2.10 -33.04 13.29
CA VAL A 234 -2.85 -34.20 13.75
C VAL A 234 -4.26 -34.14 13.15
N THR A 235 -4.78 -35.26 12.65
CA THR A 235 -6.05 -35.28 11.90
C THR A 235 -6.76 -36.64 11.96
N LEU A 236 -7.95 -36.72 11.38
CA LEU A 236 -8.72 -37.95 11.19
C LEU A 236 -8.74 -38.30 9.70
N ALA A 237 -8.51 -39.56 9.36
CA ALA A 237 -8.61 -40.11 8.02
C ALA A 237 -9.76 -41.11 7.97
N ILE A 238 -10.76 -40.86 7.13
CA ILE A 238 -12.03 -41.59 7.11
C ILE A 238 -12.13 -42.45 5.86
N ARG A 239 -12.51 -43.71 6.04
CA ARG A 239 -12.93 -44.61 4.95
C ARG A 239 -14.38 -45.01 5.18
N THR A 240 -15.22 -44.86 4.16
CA THR A 240 -16.64 -45.24 4.22
C THR A 240 -16.89 -46.54 3.45
N GLY A 241 -17.91 -47.31 3.85
CA GLY A 241 -18.24 -48.61 3.26
C GLY A 241 -18.46 -48.52 1.74
N GLY A 242 -17.55 -49.12 0.97
CA GLY A 242 -17.54 -49.10 -0.50
C GLY A 242 -16.39 -48.32 -1.13
N ASP A 243 -15.59 -47.61 -0.33
CA ASP A 243 -14.36 -46.94 -0.76
C ASP A 243 -13.12 -47.74 -0.31
N ASP A 244 -12.12 -47.83 -1.18
CA ASP A 244 -10.84 -48.50 -0.92
C ASP A 244 -9.80 -47.51 -0.36
N THR A 245 -10.11 -46.21 -0.31
CA THR A 245 -9.17 -45.15 0.07
C THR A 245 -9.61 -44.38 1.31
N PHE A 246 -8.64 -43.99 2.13
CA PHE A 246 -8.86 -43.06 3.24
C PHE A 246 -8.88 -41.63 2.72
N ARG A 247 -9.84 -40.85 3.20
CA ARG A 247 -10.04 -39.45 2.87
C ARG A 247 -9.84 -38.57 4.10
N TYR A 248 -9.22 -37.43 3.90
CA TYR A 248 -8.94 -36.44 4.93
C TYR A 248 -10.11 -35.46 5.09
N PRO A 249 -10.16 -34.66 6.17
CA PRO A 249 -11.35 -33.87 6.49
C PRO A 249 -11.80 -32.92 5.39
N GLY A 250 -10.86 -32.38 4.61
CA GLY A 250 -11.13 -31.51 3.45
C GLY A 250 -11.77 -32.23 2.26
N GLU A 251 -11.67 -33.56 2.20
CA GLU A 251 -12.23 -34.44 1.15
C GLU A 251 -13.57 -35.08 1.59
N VAL A 252 -14.03 -34.80 2.82
CA VAL A 252 -15.25 -35.38 3.40
C VAL A 252 -16.28 -34.28 3.64
N PRO A 253 -17.36 -34.17 2.82
CA PRO A 253 -18.34 -33.09 2.90
C PRO A 253 -18.94 -32.86 4.30
N ALA A 254 -19.24 -33.96 5.01
CA ALA A 254 -19.79 -33.88 6.37
C ALA A 254 -18.83 -33.20 7.36
N MET A 255 -17.52 -33.44 7.24
CA MET A 255 -16.51 -32.83 8.10
C MET A 255 -16.26 -31.37 7.72
N ASN A 256 -16.30 -31.05 6.42
CA ASN A 256 -16.23 -29.68 5.91
C ASN A 256 -17.40 -28.83 6.41
N GLU A 257 -18.63 -29.34 6.36
CA GLU A 257 -19.80 -28.63 6.89
C GLU A 257 -19.70 -28.40 8.41
N ALA A 258 -19.28 -29.42 9.18
CA ALA A 258 -19.04 -29.29 10.62
C ALA A 258 -18.00 -28.19 10.91
N MET A 259 -16.90 -28.17 10.16
CA MET A 259 -15.86 -27.13 10.25
C MET A 259 -16.42 -25.74 9.93
N ALA A 260 -17.19 -25.61 8.84
CA ALA A 260 -17.82 -24.36 8.43
C ALA A 260 -18.79 -23.82 9.48
N ARG A 261 -19.60 -24.68 10.11
CA ARG A 261 -20.49 -24.31 11.22
C ARG A 261 -19.70 -23.90 12.45
N ASN A 262 -18.70 -24.67 12.85
CA ASN A 262 -17.84 -24.34 14.00
C ASN A 262 -17.18 -22.96 13.85
N ARG A 263 -16.74 -22.63 12.64
CA ARG A 263 -16.19 -21.30 12.32
C ARG A 263 -17.26 -20.22 12.33
N SER A 264 -18.45 -20.51 11.80
CA SER A 264 -19.57 -19.57 11.70
C SER A 264 -20.25 -19.23 13.03
N VAL A 265 -20.23 -20.14 14.02
CA VAL A 265 -20.72 -19.86 15.38
C VAL A 265 -20.03 -18.60 15.95
N LYS A 266 -18.75 -18.39 15.67
CA LYS A 266 -18.01 -17.19 16.11
C LYS A 266 -18.44 -15.91 15.41
N LEU A 267 -19.00 -16.00 14.21
CA LEU A 267 -19.60 -14.85 13.53
C LEU A 267 -20.90 -14.43 14.22
N LYS A 268 -21.70 -15.39 14.73
CA LYS A 268 -22.95 -15.12 15.47
C LYS A 268 -22.70 -14.60 16.89
N GLU A 269 -21.80 -15.24 17.64
CA GLU A 269 -21.51 -14.89 19.04
C GLU A 269 -20.82 -13.52 19.22
N GLY A 270 -20.20 -13.00 18.15
CA GLY A 270 -19.43 -11.77 18.16
C GLY A 270 -18.08 -11.87 18.90
N LYS A 271 -17.22 -10.85 18.74
CA LYS A 271 -15.94 -10.77 19.47
C LYS A 271 -16.19 -10.34 20.93
N SER A 272 -15.19 -10.43 21.79
CA SER A 272 -15.26 -10.12 23.24
C SER A 272 -15.93 -8.79 23.66
N ALA A 273 -16.08 -7.82 22.75
CA ALA A 273 -16.77 -6.55 23.01
C ALA A 273 -18.28 -6.58 22.68
N THR A 274 -18.74 -7.59 21.95
CA THR A 274 -20.12 -7.77 21.47
C THR A 274 -20.69 -9.12 21.90
N LYS A 275 -20.02 -9.80 22.84
CA LYS A 275 -20.39 -11.15 23.29
C LYS A 275 -21.81 -11.14 23.88
N GLY A 276 -22.71 -11.93 23.30
CA GLY A 276 -24.13 -11.98 23.68
C GLY A 276 -25.00 -10.89 23.03
N MET A 277 -24.44 -10.16 22.06
CA MET A 277 -25.21 -9.31 21.15
C MET A 277 -25.36 -10.07 19.83
N ASP A 278 -26.60 -10.36 19.43
CA ASP A 278 -26.90 -11.11 18.20
C ASP A 278 -26.59 -10.26 16.96
N ALA A 279 -25.31 -10.25 16.54
CA ALA A 279 -24.83 -9.46 15.40
C ALA A 279 -25.11 -10.15 14.04
N TYR A 280 -26.31 -10.71 13.87
CA TYR A 280 -26.75 -11.38 12.65
C TYR A 280 -28.27 -11.20 12.43
N GLY A 281 -28.74 -11.44 11.21
CA GLY A 281 -30.15 -11.34 10.84
C GLY A 281 -30.36 -11.61 9.35
N GLU A 282 -31.58 -11.44 8.85
CA GLU A 282 -31.87 -11.54 7.40
C GLU A 282 -31.50 -10.22 6.70
N GLY A 283 -30.93 -10.30 5.50
CA GLY A 283 -30.57 -9.13 4.69
C GLY A 283 -30.01 -9.49 3.32
N VAL A 284 -29.59 -8.48 2.56
CA VAL A 284 -28.90 -8.66 1.28
C VAL A 284 -27.40 -8.57 1.52
N CYS A 285 -26.66 -9.62 1.15
CA CYS A 285 -25.21 -9.62 1.31
C CYS A 285 -24.57 -8.49 0.49
N LEU A 286 -23.73 -7.66 1.14
CA LEU A 286 -23.05 -6.52 0.54
C LEU A 286 -22.26 -6.89 -0.71
N VAL A 287 -21.58 -8.03 -0.71
CA VAL A 287 -20.71 -8.46 -1.82
C VAL A 287 -21.44 -9.29 -2.87
N LEU A 288 -22.18 -10.31 -2.45
CA LEU A 288 -22.84 -11.27 -3.34
C LEU A 288 -24.19 -10.80 -3.91
N ASP A 289 -24.81 -9.79 -3.29
CA ASP A 289 -26.12 -9.23 -3.68
C ASP A 289 -27.28 -10.25 -3.62
N GLU A 290 -27.18 -11.20 -2.70
CA GLU A 290 -28.19 -12.25 -2.47
C GLU A 290 -28.88 -12.08 -1.11
N GLU A 291 -30.21 -12.29 -1.07
CA GLU A 291 -31.00 -12.34 0.16
C GLU A 291 -30.71 -13.62 0.95
N GLN A 292 -30.18 -13.47 2.17
CA GLN A 292 -29.81 -14.58 3.05
C GLN A 292 -29.56 -14.10 4.49
N GLU A 293 -29.19 -15.03 5.38
CA GLU A 293 -28.69 -14.70 6.71
C GLU A 293 -27.33 -13.96 6.60
N VAL A 294 -27.25 -12.78 7.19
CA VAL A 294 -26.10 -11.89 7.17
C VAL A 294 -25.54 -11.65 8.57
N TYR A 295 -24.24 -11.37 8.61
CA TYR A 295 -23.42 -11.33 9.80
C TYR A 295 -22.65 -10.01 9.87
N GLY A 296 -22.64 -9.37 11.04
CA GLY A 296 -21.88 -8.15 11.33
C GLY A 296 -20.70 -8.36 12.28
N GLY A 297 -20.54 -9.56 12.83
CA GLY A 297 -19.48 -9.91 13.79
C GLY A 297 -18.10 -10.21 13.16
N SER A 298 -18.00 -10.25 11.84
CA SER A 298 -16.76 -10.55 11.12
C SER A 298 -15.73 -9.41 11.24
N GLY A 299 -14.46 -9.70 10.96
CA GLY A 299 -13.48 -8.64 10.73
C GLY A 299 -13.82 -7.85 9.45
N THR A 300 -13.35 -6.61 9.37
CA THR A 300 -13.37 -5.86 8.10
C THR A 300 -11.99 -5.83 7.47
N PRO A 301 -11.90 -5.66 6.14
CA PRO A 301 -10.64 -5.37 5.47
C PRO A 301 -9.87 -4.26 6.20
N MET A 302 -8.58 -4.49 6.40
CA MET A 302 -7.68 -3.55 7.07
C MET A 302 -8.12 -3.16 8.49
N ALA A 303 -8.96 -3.97 9.15
CA ALA A 303 -9.47 -3.72 10.50
C ALA A 303 -10.02 -2.30 10.70
N THR A 304 -10.62 -1.73 9.66
CA THR A 304 -11.25 -0.39 9.62
C THR A 304 -12.42 -0.27 10.59
N SER A 305 -12.91 -1.41 11.07
CA SER A 305 -13.90 -1.46 12.12
C SER A 305 -13.63 -2.61 13.09
N ALA A 306 -13.78 -2.32 14.37
CA ALA A 306 -13.81 -3.30 15.44
C ALA A 306 -15.09 -3.13 16.24
N GLY A 307 -15.59 -4.20 16.87
CA GLY A 307 -16.76 -4.15 17.76
C GLY A 307 -16.63 -3.20 18.97
N LYS A 308 -15.47 -2.56 19.16
CA LYS A 308 -15.24 -1.50 20.16
C LYS A 308 -15.50 -0.08 19.62
N GLN A 309 -15.64 0.10 18.31
CA GLN A 309 -15.90 1.38 17.66
C GLN A 309 -17.40 1.57 17.46
N TRP A 310 -18.13 1.75 18.57
CA TRP A 310 -19.60 1.75 18.57
C TRP A 310 -20.21 2.85 17.68
N GLY A 311 -19.52 3.98 17.52
CA GLY A 311 -19.98 5.08 16.66
C GLY A 311 -20.09 4.74 15.17
N LEU A 312 -19.62 3.57 14.73
CA LEU A 312 -19.76 3.09 13.36
C LEU A 312 -21.05 2.28 13.12
N PHE A 313 -21.80 1.96 14.17
CA PHE A 313 -23.01 1.14 14.08
C PHE A 313 -24.27 1.96 14.34
N ASP A 314 -25.37 1.57 13.70
CA ASP A 314 -26.68 2.16 13.93
C ASP A 314 -27.02 2.16 15.43
N ASP A 315 -27.57 3.27 15.92
CA ASP A 315 -27.90 3.49 17.34
C ASP A 315 -26.73 3.27 18.32
N MET A 316 -25.49 3.23 17.82
CA MET A 316 -24.29 2.83 18.56
C MET A 316 -24.41 1.43 19.18
N ASP A 317 -25.18 0.54 18.54
CA ASP A 317 -25.41 -0.84 18.98
C ASP A 317 -24.62 -1.83 18.10
N PRO A 318 -23.56 -2.47 18.64
CA PRO A 318 -22.83 -3.49 17.91
C PRO A 318 -23.65 -4.73 17.53
N GLY A 319 -24.78 -5.00 18.20
CA GLY A 319 -25.72 -6.06 17.79
C GLY A 319 -26.38 -5.76 16.43
N SER A 320 -26.50 -4.48 16.09
CA SER A 320 -27.03 -4.03 14.80
C SER A 320 -25.96 -3.97 13.69
N ALA A 321 -24.74 -4.46 13.94
CA ALA A 321 -23.63 -4.40 12.97
C ALA A 321 -23.97 -5.04 11.62
N HIS A 322 -24.78 -6.11 11.61
CA HIS A 322 -25.22 -6.78 10.39
C HIS A 322 -26.06 -5.90 9.46
N ARG A 323 -26.65 -4.80 9.95
CA ARG A 323 -27.43 -3.85 9.12
C ARG A 323 -26.53 -2.87 8.39
N THR A 324 -25.46 -2.42 9.05
CA THR A 324 -24.48 -1.51 8.45
C THR A 324 -23.50 -2.25 7.53
N ARG A 325 -23.26 -3.54 7.82
CA ARG A 325 -22.35 -4.41 7.04
C ARG A 325 -22.96 -5.79 6.90
N PRO A 326 -23.97 -5.95 6.05
CA PRO A 326 -24.58 -7.25 5.83
C PRO A 326 -23.62 -8.13 5.04
N LEU A 327 -22.98 -9.12 5.66
CA LEU A 327 -22.12 -10.07 4.97
C LEU A 327 -22.69 -11.48 5.09
N SER A 328 -22.82 -12.20 3.99
CA SER A 328 -23.14 -13.63 4.05
C SER A 328 -22.08 -14.42 4.81
N ARG A 329 -22.43 -15.65 5.18
CA ARG A 329 -21.50 -16.60 5.81
C ARG A 329 -20.21 -16.77 4.98
N ASP A 330 -20.33 -16.93 3.67
CA ASP A 330 -19.18 -17.12 2.76
C ASP A 330 -18.37 -15.83 2.60
N ALA A 331 -19.03 -14.69 2.42
CA ALA A 331 -18.36 -13.40 2.28
C ALA A 331 -17.58 -13.04 3.56
N ALA A 332 -18.20 -13.20 4.73
CA ALA A 332 -17.56 -12.93 6.02
C ALA A 332 -16.29 -13.77 6.25
N ASN A 333 -16.30 -15.04 5.84
CA ASN A 333 -15.14 -15.93 5.97
C ASN A 333 -14.04 -15.59 4.96
N SER A 334 -14.40 -15.34 3.70
CA SER A 334 -13.47 -14.93 2.64
C SER A 334 -12.73 -13.63 3.00
N LEU A 335 -13.45 -12.66 3.55
CA LEU A 335 -12.89 -11.38 3.99
C LEU A 335 -11.92 -11.52 5.18
N SER A 336 -12.11 -12.55 6.01
CA SER A 336 -11.21 -12.80 7.14
C SER A 336 -9.84 -13.28 6.68
N GLY A 337 -9.74 -13.88 5.49
CA GLY A 337 -8.47 -14.29 4.86
C GLY A 337 -7.78 -13.19 4.03
N ALA A 338 -8.51 -12.14 3.63
CA ALA A 338 -8.03 -11.16 2.67
C ALA A 338 -6.87 -10.28 3.17
N GLN A 339 -6.72 -10.10 4.49
CA GLN A 339 -5.77 -9.14 5.06
C GLN A 339 -4.33 -9.39 4.62
N GLY A 340 -3.90 -10.66 4.55
CA GLY A 340 -2.54 -11.00 4.13
C GLY A 340 -2.26 -10.58 2.69
N ILE A 341 -3.22 -10.75 1.79
CA ILE A 341 -3.10 -10.35 0.38
C ILE A 341 -3.12 -8.81 0.28
N LEU A 342 -4.05 -8.15 0.97
CA LEU A 342 -4.14 -6.68 0.97
C LEU A 342 -2.87 -6.00 1.49
N ASP A 343 -2.22 -6.57 2.52
CA ASP A 343 -0.99 -6.03 3.10
C ASP A 343 0.20 -6.07 2.13
N GLN A 344 0.17 -6.87 1.06
CA GLN A 344 1.21 -6.87 0.03
C GLN A 344 1.18 -5.60 -0.84
N PHE A 345 0.03 -4.92 -0.92
CA PHE A 345 -0.14 -3.66 -1.67
C PHE A 345 0.05 -2.41 -0.79
N ARG A 346 0.65 -2.57 0.39
CA ARG A 346 0.75 -1.52 1.40
C ARG A 346 2.07 -0.77 1.33
N THR A 347 1.99 0.56 1.21
CA THR A 347 3.12 1.48 1.32
C THR A 347 3.07 2.27 2.63
N GLU A 348 4.17 2.26 3.39
CA GLU A 348 4.28 3.09 4.59
C GLU A 348 4.72 4.52 4.24
N LEU A 349 3.89 5.50 4.59
CA LEU A 349 4.16 6.92 4.28
C LEU A 349 4.83 7.68 5.42
N GLY A 350 4.94 7.07 6.61
CA GLY A 350 5.45 7.68 7.85
C GLY A 350 4.33 8.22 8.73
N LEU A 351 4.64 8.63 9.97
CA LEU A 351 3.65 9.17 10.94
C LEU A 351 2.45 8.23 11.18
N GLY A 352 2.67 6.91 11.07
CA GLY A 352 1.61 5.90 11.20
C GLY A 352 0.64 5.86 10.01
N GLN A 353 1.01 6.40 8.85
CA GLN A 353 0.19 6.38 7.64
C GLN A 353 0.54 5.18 6.74
N HIS A 354 -0.48 4.48 6.29
CA HIS A 354 -0.39 3.36 5.35
C HIS A 354 -1.32 3.61 4.17
N LEU A 355 -0.74 3.65 2.98
CA LEU A 355 -1.46 3.73 1.72
C LEU A 355 -1.57 2.34 1.12
N TYR A 356 -2.74 1.98 0.63
CA TYR A 356 -2.97 0.76 -0.13
C TYR A 356 -3.36 1.16 -1.56
N LEU A 357 -2.68 0.59 -2.54
CA LEU A 357 -2.99 0.76 -3.97
C LEU A 357 -3.43 -0.58 -4.54
N LEU A 358 -4.73 -0.82 -4.56
CA LEU A 358 -5.31 -2.12 -4.88
C LEU A 358 -5.78 -2.17 -6.33
N PRO A 359 -5.19 -3.00 -7.21
CA PRO A 359 -5.72 -3.22 -8.54
C PRO A 359 -7.10 -3.91 -8.51
N TYR A 360 -8.02 -3.50 -9.38
CA TYR A 360 -9.30 -4.19 -9.51
C TYR A 360 -9.89 -3.97 -10.92
N PRO A 361 -10.62 -4.93 -11.48
CA PRO A 361 -11.17 -4.80 -12.81
C PRO A 361 -12.51 -4.03 -12.82
N HIS A 362 -12.79 -3.31 -13.90
CA HIS A 362 -14.08 -2.62 -14.11
C HIS A 362 -15.21 -3.55 -14.53
N SER A 363 -14.85 -4.66 -15.16
CA SER A 363 -15.71 -5.78 -15.53
C SER A 363 -15.22 -7.05 -14.83
N LEU A 364 -16.08 -8.06 -14.78
CA LEU A 364 -15.72 -9.38 -14.27
C LEU A 364 -15.72 -10.41 -15.40
N ASP A 365 -15.25 -9.98 -16.57
CA ASP A 365 -14.90 -10.89 -17.65
C ASP A 365 -13.60 -11.65 -17.32
N VAL A 366 -13.51 -12.88 -17.82
CA VAL A 366 -12.41 -13.79 -17.50
C VAL A 366 -11.05 -13.19 -17.86
N ASP A 367 -10.95 -12.44 -18.96
CA ASP A 367 -9.72 -11.81 -19.41
C ASP A 367 -9.24 -10.72 -18.42
N ALA A 368 -10.12 -9.82 -17.98
CA ALA A 368 -9.76 -8.80 -16.99
C ALA A 368 -9.40 -9.41 -15.63
N VAL A 369 -10.10 -10.49 -15.24
CA VAL A 369 -9.81 -11.23 -14.01
C VAL A 369 -8.45 -11.93 -14.07
N ARG A 370 -8.09 -12.51 -15.22
CA ARG A 370 -6.76 -13.08 -15.44
C ARG A 370 -5.68 -12.01 -15.43
N ASP A 371 -5.93 -10.85 -16.05
CA ASP A 371 -5.02 -9.71 -15.99
C ASP A 371 -4.83 -9.20 -14.55
N LEU A 372 -5.90 -9.13 -13.74
CA LEU A 372 -5.77 -8.84 -12.32
C LEU A 372 -4.89 -9.89 -11.63
N TYR A 373 -5.14 -11.18 -11.89
CA TYR A 373 -4.43 -12.26 -11.19
C TYR A 373 -2.93 -12.28 -11.50
N VAL A 374 -2.50 -11.91 -12.72
CA VAL A 374 -1.08 -11.71 -13.03
C VAL A 374 -0.43 -10.73 -12.05
N VAL A 375 -1.12 -9.64 -11.70
CA VAL A 375 -0.61 -8.66 -10.74
C VAL A 375 -0.59 -9.23 -9.31
N LEU A 376 -1.64 -9.95 -8.91
CA LEU A 376 -1.71 -10.59 -7.58
C LEU A 376 -0.58 -11.62 -7.38
N ASP A 377 -0.38 -12.48 -8.38
CA ASP A 377 0.62 -13.55 -8.37
C ASP A 377 2.04 -12.98 -8.35
N ALA A 378 2.29 -11.97 -9.18
CA ALA A 378 3.59 -11.32 -9.24
C ALA A 378 3.98 -10.64 -7.92
N VAL A 379 3.08 -9.87 -7.32
CA VAL A 379 3.30 -9.17 -6.03
C VAL A 379 3.51 -10.16 -4.89
N ARG A 380 2.92 -11.35 -4.98
CA ARG A 380 3.09 -12.43 -3.99
C ARG A 380 4.48 -13.07 -4.09
N ASP A 381 5.00 -13.26 -5.29
CA ASP A 381 6.21 -14.06 -5.55
C ASP A 381 7.48 -13.19 -5.65
N SER A 382 7.35 -11.87 -5.67
CA SER A 382 8.46 -10.94 -5.80
C SER A 382 8.49 -9.88 -4.71
N ASP A 383 9.45 -10.00 -3.79
CA ASP A 383 9.79 -8.94 -2.84
C ASP A 383 10.40 -7.69 -3.52
N ASP A 384 10.80 -7.80 -4.80
CA ASP A 384 11.45 -6.74 -5.57
C ASP A 384 10.47 -5.89 -6.39
N LEU A 385 9.21 -6.33 -6.55
CA LEU A 385 8.22 -5.55 -7.27
C LEU A 385 7.82 -4.33 -6.46
N THR A 386 7.91 -3.17 -7.11
CA THR A 386 7.53 -1.90 -6.50
C THR A 386 6.35 -1.29 -7.22
N GLU A 387 5.77 -0.25 -6.62
CA GLU A 387 4.72 0.55 -7.24
C GLU A 387 5.18 1.23 -8.55
N VAL A 388 6.50 1.34 -8.79
CA VAL A 388 7.06 1.82 -10.07
C VAL A 388 6.78 0.83 -11.19
N ASP A 389 6.69 -0.46 -10.88
CA ASP A 389 6.41 -1.53 -11.84
C ASP A 389 4.89 -1.76 -11.93
N LEU A 390 4.22 -1.79 -10.78
CA LEU A 390 2.80 -2.10 -10.67
C LEU A 390 1.88 -1.02 -11.23
N VAL A 391 2.09 0.24 -10.86
CA VAL A 391 1.16 1.32 -11.22
C VAL A 391 1.08 1.52 -12.74
N PRO A 392 2.21 1.61 -13.48
CA PRO A 392 2.16 1.71 -14.94
C PRO A 392 1.46 0.52 -15.57
N HIS A 393 1.83 -0.71 -15.20
CA HIS A 393 1.24 -1.92 -15.75
C HIS A 393 -0.29 -1.96 -15.57
N VAL A 394 -0.78 -1.69 -14.36
CA VAL A 394 -2.23 -1.65 -14.09
C VAL A 394 -2.90 -0.54 -14.90
N THR A 395 -2.28 0.64 -14.99
CA THR A 395 -2.88 1.76 -15.75
C THR A 395 -2.83 1.57 -17.27
N ASP A 396 -1.92 0.74 -17.80
CA ASP A 396 -1.83 0.39 -19.22
C ASP A 396 -2.91 -0.60 -19.65
N LYS A 397 -3.43 -1.41 -18.73
CA LYS A 397 -4.56 -2.31 -18.99
C LYS A 397 -5.87 -1.52 -19.02
N GLU A 398 -6.65 -1.63 -20.10
CA GLU A 398 -7.92 -0.90 -20.23
C GLU A 398 -8.92 -1.29 -19.13
N ASP A 399 -8.94 -2.57 -18.74
CA ASP A 399 -9.96 -3.12 -17.84
C ASP A 399 -9.60 -3.05 -16.35
N LEU A 400 -8.33 -2.78 -15.98
CA LEU A 400 -7.90 -2.72 -14.56
C LEU A 400 -7.74 -1.31 -14.03
N SER A 401 -8.32 -0.95 -12.89
CA SER A 401 -8.08 0.31 -12.18
C SER A 401 -7.37 0.11 -10.86
N LEU A 402 -6.96 1.21 -10.24
CA LEU A 402 -6.43 1.22 -8.88
C LEU A 402 -7.43 1.85 -7.92
N TYR A 403 -7.62 1.21 -6.78
CA TYR A 403 -8.36 1.69 -5.63
C TYR A 403 -7.34 2.17 -4.58
N ALA A 404 -7.34 3.47 -4.27
CA ALA A 404 -6.44 4.06 -3.29
C ALA A 404 -7.12 4.19 -1.94
N TYR A 405 -6.50 3.65 -0.89
CA TYR A 405 -7.02 3.71 0.48
C TYR A 405 -5.94 4.15 1.45
N LEU A 406 -6.17 5.25 2.18
CA LEU A 406 -5.21 5.78 3.15
C LEU A 406 -5.72 5.59 4.57
N LEU A 407 -4.92 4.88 5.38
CA LEU A 407 -5.18 4.66 6.80
C LEU A 407 -4.13 5.36 7.65
N THR A 408 -4.58 6.01 8.72
CA THR A 408 -3.70 6.54 9.78
C THR A 408 -3.89 5.77 11.07
N PHE A 409 -2.78 5.45 11.74
CA PHE A 409 -2.76 4.73 13.00
C PHE A 409 -2.66 5.71 14.17
N GLU A 410 -3.69 5.72 15.00
CA GLU A 410 -3.72 6.42 16.27
C GLU A 410 -3.31 5.45 17.39
N GLN A 411 -2.34 5.85 18.22
CA GLN A 411 -1.84 5.09 19.38
C GLN A 411 -1.56 3.60 19.08
N SER A 412 -0.98 3.31 17.92
CA SER A 412 -0.61 1.96 17.46
C SER A 412 -1.76 0.94 17.39
N SER A 413 -3.03 1.35 17.43
CA SER A 413 -4.15 0.41 17.53
C SER A 413 -5.47 0.85 16.89
N VAL A 414 -5.73 2.15 16.75
CA VAL A 414 -6.95 2.65 16.09
C VAL A 414 -6.60 3.04 14.66
N ARG A 415 -7.29 2.44 13.69
CA ARG A 415 -7.11 2.73 12.27
C ARG A 415 -8.22 3.68 11.82
N LEU A 416 -7.85 4.87 11.37
CA LEU A 416 -8.78 5.88 10.88
C LEU A 416 -8.63 6.02 9.36
N PRO A 417 -9.67 5.72 8.56
CA PRO A 417 -9.64 6.03 7.13
C PRO A 417 -9.57 7.55 6.97
N GLN A 418 -8.57 8.00 6.23
CA GLN A 418 -8.39 9.41 5.88
C GLN A 418 -8.88 9.70 4.47
N PHE A 419 -8.73 8.72 3.58
CA PHE A 419 -9.03 8.88 2.16
C PHE A 419 -9.40 7.54 1.52
N GLU A 420 -10.33 7.59 0.58
CA GLU A 420 -10.78 6.47 -0.23
C GLU A 420 -11.10 7.00 -1.64
N ALA A 421 -10.28 6.66 -2.64
CA ALA A 421 -10.60 6.87 -4.05
C ALA A 421 -10.81 5.52 -4.71
N PRO A 422 -12.06 5.16 -5.05
CA PRO A 422 -12.34 3.87 -5.65
C PRO A 422 -11.79 3.76 -7.06
N ARG A 423 -11.59 4.88 -7.77
CA ARG A 423 -11.05 4.89 -9.13
C ARG A 423 -10.02 5.99 -9.27
N ILE A 424 -8.76 5.60 -9.30
CA ILE A 424 -7.69 6.46 -9.80
C ILE A 424 -7.98 6.76 -11.27
N VAL A 425 -8.16 8.04 -11.62
CA VAL A 425 -8.36 8.43 -13.03
C VAL A 425 -7.05 8.15 -13.78
N LYS A 426 -7.05 7.02 -14.51
CA LYS A 426 -5.93 6.59 -15.36
C LYS A 426 -5.43 7.70 -16.27
N THR A 427 -6.36 8.50 -16.81
CA THR A 427 -6.09 9.50 -17.82
C THR A 427 -5.39 10.74 -17.24
N ARG A 428 -5.97 11.41 -16.24
CA ARG A 428 -5.38 12.65 -15.69
C ARG A 428 -4.03 12.41 -15.00
N GLY A 429 -3.88 11.31 -14.26
CA GLY A 429 -2.59 10.96 -13.64
C GLY A 429 -1.49 10.71 -14.67
N ARG A 430 -1.85 10.05 -15.79
CA ARG A 430 -0.93 9.80 -16.91
C ARG A 430 -0.61 11.08 -17.68
N GLU A 431 -1.61 11.87 -18.03
CA GLU A 431 -1.44 13.18 -18.66
C GLU A 431 -0.54 14.08 -17.82
N LEU A 432 -0.72 14.08 -16.49
CA LEU A 432 0.13 14.85 -15.57
C LEU A 432 1.56 14.32 -15.55
N SER A 433 1.73 13.00 -15.55
CA SER A 433 3.04 12.37 -15.64
C SER A 433 3.77 12.72 -16.93
N GLU A 434 3.06 12.68 -18.07
CA GLU A 434 3.58 13.07 -19.38
C GLU A 434 3.90 14.57 -19.45
N ALA A 435 3.02 15.42 -18.93
CA ALA A 435 3.22 16.85 -18.82
C ALA A 435 4.45 17.17 -17.95
N HIS A 436 4.64 16.48 -16.82
CA HIS A 436 5.81 16.63 -15.98
C HIS A 436 7.10 16.30 -16.73
N VAL A 437 7.17 15.14 -17.39
CA VAL A 437 8.35 14.73 -18.17
C VAL A 437 8.64 15.73 -19.29
N LYS A 438 7.59 16.22 -19.97
CA LYS A 438 7.71 17.24 -21.00
C LYS A 438 8.28 18.55 -20.45
N GLU A 439 7.83 18.99 -19.28
CA GLU A 439 8.36 20.21 -18.64
C GLU A 439 9.80 20.02 -18.18
N VAL A 440 10.19 18.86 -17.63
CA VAL A 440 11.58 18.54 -17.30
C VAL A 440 12.48 18.54 -18.54
N ALA A 441 11.99 18.03 -19.66
CA ALA A 441 12.71 18.04 -20.94
C ALA A 441 12.74 19.42 -21.63
N GLY A 442 11.93 20.37 -21.15
CA GLY A 442 11.81 21.71 -21.72
C GLY A 442 13.05 22.58 -21.48
N TRP A 443 13.20 23.63 -22.29
CA TRP A 443 14.37 24.52 -22.27
C TRP A 443 14.68 25.14 -20.90
N VAL A 444 13.67 25.29 -20.03
CA VAL A 444 13.81 25.84 -18.67
C VAL A 444 14.73 24.95 -17.81
N PHE A 445 14.66 23.63 -18.00
CA PHE A 445 15.43 22.62 -17.28
C PHE A 445 16.46 21.88 -18.14
N ALA A 446 16.63 22.28 -19.40
CA ALA A 446 17.60 21.70 -20.33
C ALA A 446 19.04 21.80 -19.79
N ASP A 447 19.81 20.73 -19.99
CA ASP A 447 21.14 20.54 -19.40
C ASP A 447 22.08 21.72 -19.73
N GLU A 448 22.80 22.21 -18.71
CA GLU A 448 23.83 23.26 -18.74
C GLU A 448 23.37 24.67 -19.19
N GLN A 449 22.31 24.81 -19.98
CA GLN A 449 21.91 26.09 -20.60
C GLN A 449 20.59 26.65 -20.06
N GLY A 450 19.71 25.79 -19.52
CA GLY A 450 18.43 26.19 -18.99
C GLY A 450 18.54 27.06 -17.73
N PRO A 451 17.64 28.04 -17.51
CA PRO A 451 17.63 28.85 -16.31
C PRO A 451 17.54 28.06 -15.00
N PHE A 452 16.99 26.85 -15.01
CA PHE A 452 16.89 26.00 -13.82
C PHE A 452 17.75 24.72 -13.88
N ALA A 453 18.63 24.58 -14.88
CA ALA A 453 19.49 23.41 -15.09
C ALA A 453 20.33 23.05 -13.84
N ARG A 454 20.91 24.06 -13.17
CA ARG A 454 21.74 23.84 -11.96
C ARG A 454 20.96 23.22 -10.79
N TYR A 455 19.65 23.48 -10.71
CA TYR A 455 18.85 22.92 -9.63
C TYR A 455 18.56 21.46 -9.91
N ARG A 456 18.27 21.10 -11.17
CA ARG A 456 18.14 19.71 -11.61
C ARG A 456 19.40 18.88 -11.28
N GLN A 457 20.58 19.34 -11.68
CA GLN A 457 21.86 18.66 -11.41
C GLN A 457 22.11 18.40 -9.92
N PHE A 458 21.66 19.31 -9.06
CA PHE A 458 21.81 19.16 -7.62
C PHE A 458 20.97 17.98 -7.05
N TRP A 459 19.78 17.71 -7.62
CA TRP A 459 18.96 16.56 -7.22
C TRP A 459 19.50 15.25 -7.77
N GLU A 460 20.11 15.27 -8.95
CA GLU A 460 20.75 14.09 -9.57
C GLU A 460 22.04 13.65 -8.84
N ALA A 461 22.70 14.56 -8.11
CA ALA A 461 23.96 14.29 -7.40
C ALA A 461 23.80 13.84 -5.93
N ASP A 462 22.58 13.76 -5.40
CA ASP A 462 22.33 13.42 -3.99
C ASP A 462 21.44 12.17 -3.86
N ASP A 463 22.07 11.04 -3.55
CA ASP A 463 21.41 9.73 -3.37
C ASP A 463 20.33 9.73 -2.26
N ASN A 464 20.35 10.70 -1.34
CA ASN A 464 19.36 10.82 -0.25
C ASN A 464 18.16 11.70 -0.62
N LYS A 465 18.11 12.25 -1.83
CA LYS A 465 17.03 13.13 -2.27
C LYS A 465 16.06 12.41 -3.21
N PRO A 466 14.77 12.83 -3.27
CA PRO A 466 13.80 12.31 -4.22
C PRO A 466 14.25 12.54 -5.67
N GLY A 467 15.00 11.58 -6.23
CA GLY A 467 15.48 11.59 -7.62
C GLY A 467 14.35 11.59 -8.67
N TRP A 468 13.09 11.45 -8.24
CA TRP A 468 11.93 11.51 -9.11
C TRP A 468 11.57 12.94 -9.55
N VAL A 469 11.96 13.98 -8.80
CA VAL A 469 11.47 15.36 -9.03
C VAL A 469 11.86 15.89 -10.42
N TYR A 470 12.96 15.41 -10.96
CA TYR A 470 13.44 15.73 -12.32
C TYR A 470 13.50 14.46 -13.17
N ALA A 471 12.61 13.50 -12.89
CA ALA A 471 12.54 12.27 -13.66
C ALA A 471 12.15 12.57 -15.11
N THR A 472 12.88 11.95 -16.03
CA THR A 472 12.58 11.95 -17.46
C THR A 472 11.75 10.74 -17.88
N THR A 473 11.29 9.94 -16.92
CA THR A 473 10.47 8.74 -17.15
C THR A 473 9.09 8.90 -16.53
N GLY A 474 8.05 8.74 -17.36
CA GLY A 474 6.66 8.81 -16.92
C GLY A 474 6.31 7.81 -15.81
N PRO A 475 6.66 6.52 -15.95
CA PRO A 475 6.40 5.50 -14.93
C PRO A 475 6.78 5.89 -13.50
N LEU A 476 7.96 6.50 -13.32
CA LEU A 476 8.42 6.94 -12.00
C LEU A 476 7.57 8.09 -11.47
N VAL A 477 7.25 9.09 -12.29
CA VAL A 477 6.39 10.21 -11.90
C VAL A 477 4.99 9.72 -11.53
N LEU A 478 4.40 8.83 -12.33
CA LEU A 478 3.10 8.23 -12.10
C LEU A 478 3.06 7.45 -10.78
N SER A 479 4.11 6.69 -10.46
CA SER A 479 4.19 5.95 -9.19
C SER A 479 4.26 6.89 -7.96
N VAL A 480 4.94 8.03 -8.08
CA VAL A 480 5.06 9.03 -7.01
C VAL A 480 3.74 9.76 -6.79
N LEU A 481 3.08 10.08 -7.89
CA LEU A 481 1.72 10.59 -7.93
C LEU A 481 0.79 9.62 -7.19
N ALA A 482 0.82 8.32 -7.53
CA ALA A 482 -0.04 7.31 -6.89
C ALA A 482 0.25 7.16 -5.39
N ARG A 483 1.52 7.30 -5.00
CA ARG A 483 1.97 7.35 -3.59
C ARG A 483 1.64 8.65 -2.86
N GLN A 484 1.00 9.61 -3.53
CA GLN A 484 0.61 10.90 -2.98
C GLN A 484 1.79 11.73 -2.48
N ARG A 485 2.96 11.55 -3.11
CA ARG A 485 4.22 12.21 -2.73
C ARG A 485 4.63 13.33 -3.68
N TYR A 486 3.83 13.59 -4.72
CA TYR A 486 4.18 14.57 -5.74
C TYR A 486 4.42 15.95 -5.12
N PHE A 487 3.50 16.48 -4.31
CA PHE A 487 3.69 17.81 -3.70
C PHE A 487 4.58 17.84 -2.45
N ALA A 488 5.08 16.70 -1.98
CA ALA A 488 5.87 16.62 -0.75
C ALA A 488 7.12 17.53 -0.67
N PRO A 489 7.87 17.77 -1.77
CA PRO A 489 9.06 18.62 -1.73
C PRO A 489 8.74 20.10 -1.49
N THR A 490 7.55 20.55 -1.89
CA THR A 490 7.20 21.98 -2.01
C THR A 490 6.12 22.41 -1.03
N VAL A 491 5.34 21.48 -0.52
CA VAL A 491 4.30 21.71 0.48
C VAL A 491 4.81 21.39 1.88
N THR A 492 4.19 22.01 2.88
CA THR A 492 4.49 21.75 4.29
C THR A 492 4.18 20.31 4.65
N ARG A 493 5.06 19.73 5.47
CA ARG A 493 4.81 18.48 6.17
C ARG A 493 4.77 18.84 7.66
N PRO A 494 3.79 18.35 8.41
CA PRO A 494 3.79 18.60 9.84
C PRO A 494 5.03 17.97 10.49
N ASP A 495 5.57 18.64 11.49
CA ASP A 495 6.82 18.26 12.15
C ASP A 495 6.63 17.02 13.04
N LYS A 496 7.49 16.00 12.84
CA LYS A 496 7.49 14.78 13.66
C LYS A 496 7.94 15.06 15.10
N ASP A 497 8.76 16.09 15.30
CA ASP A 497 9.43 16.39 16.57
C ASP A 497 8.69 17.44 17.41
N ALA A 498 7.60 18.02 16.89
CA ALA A 498 6.80 19.01 17.60
C ALA A 498 5.99 18.44 18.79
N GLY A 499 6.26 17.19 19.22
CA GLY A 499 5.49 16.49 20.26
C GLY A 499 4.01 16.37 19.94
N THR A 500 3.66 16.54 18.67
CA THR A 500 2.30 16.57 18.17
C THR A 500 1.94 15.12 17.85
N ASP A 501 1.13 14.49 18.69
CA ASP A 501 0.66 13.13 18.44
C ASP A 501 0.00 13.09 17.05
N ALA A 502 0.27 12.02 16.27
CA ALA A 502 -0.39 11.78 14.98
C ALA A 502 -1.93 11.89 15.08
N ALA A 503 -2.48 11.65 16.29
CA ALA A 503 -3.88 11.85 16.66
C ALA A 503 -4.43 13.28 16.46
N SER A 504 -3.58 14.30 16.55
CA SER A 504 -3.97 15.72 16.41
C SER A 504 -3.79 16.27 15.00
N MET A 505 -3.16 15.50 14.11
CA MET A 505 -2.91 15.88 12.73
C MET A 505 -3.99 15.31 11.82
N THR A 506 -4.95 16.16 11.45
CA THR A 506 -6.10 15.80 10.60
C THR A 506 -5.92 16.17 9.14
N TYR A 507 -4.87 16.92 8.79
CA TYR A 507 -4.69 17.44 7.43
C TYR A 507 -3.24 17.38 6.97
N PHE A 508 -3.04 16.82 5.78
CA PHE A 508 -1.75 16.69 5.12
C PHE A 508 -1.87 17.26 3.70
N PRO A 509 -1.54 18.55 3.48
CA PRO A 509 -1.87 19.22 2.22
C PRO A 509 -1.23 18.57 0.99
N HIS A 510 -0.04 17.97 1.14
CA HIS A 510 0.60 17.24 0.04
C HIS A 510 -0.16 15.97 -0.39
N LEU A 511 -0.87 15.32 0.54
CA LEU A 511 -1.73 14.18 0.25
C LEU A 511 -3.03 14.67 -0.40
N ASP A 512 -3.68 15.68 0.19
CA ASP A 512 -4.93 16.27 -0.33
C ASP A 512 -4.81 16.73 -1.80
N PHE A 513 -3.78 17.51 -2.12
CA PHE A 513 -3.56 17.98 -3.49
C PHE A 513 -3.31 16.84 -4.46
N SER A 514 -2.53 15.85 -4.06
CA SER A 514 -2.28 14.69 -4.92
C SER A 514 -3.61 13.96 -5.15
N PHE A 515 -4.42 13.75 -4.12
CA PHE A 515 -5.71 13.08 -4.22
C PHE A 515 -6.71 13.79 -5.13
N ARG A 516 -6.88 15.11 -4.99
CA ARG A 516 -7.76 15.91 -5.85
C ARG A 516 -7.40 15.71 -7.33
N LEU A 517 -6.12 15.76 -7.67
CA LEU A 517 -5.69 15.51 -9.05
C LEU A 517 -5.97 14.07 -9.52
N PHE A 518 -5.89 13.10 -8.62
CA PHE A 518 -6.21 11.70 -8.91
C PHE A 518 -7.69 11.44 -9.15
N GLU A 519 -8.56 12.19 -8.49
CA GLU A 519 -10.03 12.13 -8.68
C GLU A 519 -10.51 12.95 -9.88
N GLY A 520 -9.65 13.83 -10.40
CA GLY A 520 -10.00 14.74 -11.49
C GLY A 520 -10.51 16.10 -11.02
N ASP A 521 -10.32 16.43 -9.74
CA ASP A 521 -10.56 17.76 -9.19
C ASP A 521 -9.37 18.69 -9.41
N ASP A 522 -9.65 19.99 -9.50
CA ASP A 522 -8.63 21.02 -9.68
C ASP A 522 -8.14 21.54 -8.32
N ILE A 523 -6.89 22.00 -8.26
CA ILE A 523 -6.30 22.67 -7.10
C ILE A 523 -6.37 24.19 -7.32
N GLY A 524 -6.68 24.97 -6.28
CA GLY A 524 -6.58 26.43 -6.37
C GLY A 524 -5.12 26.90 -6.32
N ALA A 525 -4.67 27.73 -7.25
CA ALA A 525 -3.30 28.24 -7.28
C ALA A 525 -2.91 28.94 -5.97
N THR A 526 -3.79 29.78 -5.42
CA THR A 526 -3.58 30.46 -4.13
C THR A 526 -3.37 29.48 -2.99
N GLU A 527 -4.12 28.39 -2.96
CA GLU A 527 -4.04 27.35 -1.92
C GLU A 527 -2.69 26.62 -1.98
N LEU A 528 -2.25 26.24 -3.18
CA LEU A 528 -0.96 25.60 -3.41
C LEU A 528 0.21 26.54 -3.05
N PHE A 529 0.11 27.81 -3.46
CA PHE A 529 1.16 28.80 -3.21
C PHE A 529 1.26 29.20 -1.74
N ASP A 530 0.17 29.12 -0.98
CA ASP A 530 0.20 29.33 0.48
C ASP A 530 1.03 28.25 1.18
N GLN A 531 0.80 26.99 0.82
CA GLN A 531 1.58 25.87 1.33
C GLN A 531 3.06 25.96 0.94
N PHE A 532 3.35 26.39 -0.28
CA PHE A 532 4.71 26.67 -0.74
C PHE A 532 5.38 27.79 0.08
N ALA A 533 4.68 28.91 0.27
CA ALA A 533 5.21 30.05 1.01
C ALA A 533 5.52 29.66 2.46
N GLN A 534 4.64 28.90 3.10
CA GLN A 534 4.86 28.39 4.45
C GLN A 534 6.05 27.43 4.50
N LYS A 535 6.21 26.54 3.52
CA LYS A 535 7.38 25.65 3.40
C LYS A 535 8.69 26.43 3.34
N CYS A 536 8.74 27.50 2.55
CA CYS A 536 9.89 28.38 2.47
C CYS A 536 10.18 29.10 3.79
N ILE A 537 9.14 29.56 4.49
CA ILE A 537 9.26 30.18 5.81
C ILE A 537 9.84 29.20 6.83
N ASP A 538 9.29 27.99 6.91
CA ASP A 538 9.73 26.97 7.87
C ASP A 538 11.18 26.57 7.61
N TYR A 539 11.53 26.34 6.34
CA TYR A 539 12.91 26.02 5.96
C TYR A 539 13.87 27.18 6.29
N GLN A 540 13.49 28.42 6.00
CA GLN A 540 14.30 29.59 6.35
C GLN A 540 14.48 29.72 7.87
N ARG A 541 13.55 29.25 8.70
CA ARG A 541 13.71 29.27 10.16
C ARG A 541 14.66 28.19 10.69
N THR A 542 14.67 27.02 10.06
CA THR A 542 15.38 25.83 10.58
C THR A 542 16.74 25.58 9.92
N ALA A 543 16.92 25.99 8.66
CA ALA A 543 17.99 25.48 7.81
C ALA A 543 18.93 26.56 7.23
N PHE A 544 19.14 27.68 7.94
CA PHE A 544 20.18 28.66 7.56
C PHE A 544 21.60 28.06 7.51
N GLU A 545 21.82 26.91 8.16
CA GLU A 545 23.07 26.14 8.16
C GLU A 545 23.25 25.23 6.92
N GLU A 546 22.16 24.83 6.22
CA GLU A 546 22.19 23.85 5.11
C GLU A 546 22.45 24.44 3.70
N GLY A 547 22.60 25.77 3.60
CA GLY A 547 23.09 26.43 2.37
C GLY A 547 22.06 27.33 1.65
N TRP A 548 22.60 28.29 0.88
CA TRP A 548 21.87 29.40 0.25
C TRP A 548 20.88 28.97 -0.85
N ASP A 549 21.03 27.78 -1.45
CA ASP A 549 20.23 27.36 -2.62
C ASP A 549 18.88 26.72 -2.28
N ALA A 550 18.43 26.69 -1.02
CA ALA A 550 17.20 25.98 -0.65
C ALA A 550 15.90 26.59 -1.18
N THR A 551 15.64 27.87 -0.90
CA THR A 551 14.45 28.55 -1.44
C THR A 551 14.43 28.47 -2.98
N PRO A 552 15.55 28.72 -3.69
CA PRO A 552 15.59 28.51 -5.13
C PRO A 552 15.27 27.07 -5.59
N ARG A 553 15.78 26.05 -4.89
CA ARG A 553 15.46 24.64 -5.20
C ARG A 553 13.98 24.34 -5.05
N ILE A 554 13.36 24.75 -3.93
CA ILE A 554 11.93 24.52 -3.67
C ILE A 554 11.09 25.26 -4.73
N ALA A 555 11.45 26.50 -5.07
CA ALA A 555 10.75 27.30 -6.07
C ALA A 555 10.86 26.71 -7.48
N ALA A 556 12.04 26.23 -7.90
CA ALA A 556 12.22 25.54 -9.18
C ALA A 556 11.34 24.28 -9.25
N THR A 557 11.30 23.49 -8.18
CA THR A 557 10.43 22.31 -8.09
C THR A 557 8.94 22.69 -8.12
N GLN A 558 8.53 23.73 -7.39
CA GLN A 558 7.14 24.19 -7.38
C GLN A 558 6.71 24.73 -8.74
N TYR A 559 7.62 25.40 -9.46
CA TYR A 559 7.40 25.84 -10.84
C TYR A 559 7.17 24.65 -11.78
N LEU A 560 8.00 23.62 -11.72
CA LEU A 560 7.81 22.40 -12.52
C LEU A 560 6.44 21.78 -12.26
N GLN A 561 6.07 21.64 -10.98
CA GLN A 561 4.78 21.08 -10.59
C GLN A 561 3.61 21.95 -11.06
N ALA A 562 3.67 23.27 -10.86
CA ALA A 562 2.60 24.19 -11.27
C ALA A 562 2.40 24.18 -12.79
N CYS A 563 3.48 24.16 -13.57
CA CYS A 563 3.40 24.09 -15.04
C CYS A 563 2.79 22.76 -15.50
N ALA A 564 3.24 21.63 -14.94
CA ALA A 564 2.72 20.32 -15.30
C ALA A 564 1.23 20.16 -14.93
N VAL A 565 0.83 20.65 -13.76
CA VAL A 565 -0.57 20.58 -13.29
C VAL A 565 -1.47 21.53 -14.10
N ALA A 566 -1.00 22.74 -14.40
CA ALA A 566 -1.74 23.68 -15.26
C ALA A 566 -1.90 23.14 -16.70
N ALA A 567 -0.91 22.39 -17.22
CA ALA A 567 -0.98 21.81 -18.56
C ALA A 567 -2.06 20.73 -18.73
N VAL A 568 -2.58 20.19 -17.62
CA VAL A 568 -3.70 19.22 -17.58
C VAL A 568 -4.97 19.84 -16.97
N ASP A 569 -5.06 21.17 -17.03
CA ASP A 569 -6.16 21.99 -16.49
C ASP A 569 -6.42 21.76 -14.99
N GLY A 570 -5.42 21.27 -14.23
CA GLY A 570 -5.58 20.89 -12.81
C GLY A 570 -5.29 22.01 -11.82
N LEU A 571 -4.98 23.22 -12.28
CA LEU A 571 -4.61 24.36 -11.44
C LEU A 571 -5.45 25.59 -11.78
N ASP A 572 -6.45 25.89 -10.95
CA ASP A 572 -7.33 27.04 -11.11
C ASP A 572 -6.61 28.35 -10.75
N GLY A 573 -6.80 29.39 -11.57
CA GLY A 573 -6.16 30.70 -11.40
C GLY A 573 -4.70 30.78 -11.87
N TYR A 574 -4.16 29.77 -12.55
CA TYR A 574 -2.81 29.76 -13.09
C TYR A 574 -2.77 29.24 -14.54
N ALA A 575 -2.39 30.10 -15.48
CA ALA A 575 -2.39 29.75 -16.90
C ALA A 575 -1.18 28.86 -17.27
N PRO A 576 -1.37 27.83 -18.11
CA PRO A 576 -0.27 26.97 -18.55
C PRO A 576 0.71 27.69 -19.46
N ARG A 577 1.94 27.17 -19.50
CA ARG A 577 3.00 27.59 -20.43
C ARG A 577 2.58 27.27 -21.86
N ASN A 578 2.67 28.23 -22.79
CA ASN A 578 2.06 28.09 -24.13
C ASN A 578 3.05 27.98 -25.30
N HIS A 579 4.35 28.15 -25.06
CA HIS A 579 5.38 28.03 -26.10
C HIS A 579 6.71 27.48 -25.55
N ASP A 580 7.40 26.69 -26.39
CA ASP A 580 8.78 26.25 -26.18
C ASP A 580 9.71 27.16 -27.00
N TYR A 581 10.74 27.69 -26.36
CA TYR A 581 11.73 28.56 -27.00
C TYR A 581 13.04 27.80 -27.27
N ASP A 582 13.77 28.22 -28.30
CA ASP A 582 15.07 27.68 -28.67
C ASP A 582 16.12 27.99 -27.58
N TYR A 583 16.81 26.95 -27.10
CA TYR A 583 17.74 27.03 -25.96
C TYR A 583 19.14 27.53 -26.35
N THR A 584 19.43 27.76 -27.63
CA THR A 584 20.72 28.30 -28.08
C THR A 584 20.92 29.79 -27.79
N MET A 585 20.12 30.38 -26.89
CA MET A 585 20.16 31.80 -26.55
C MET A 585 21.34 32.11 -25.62
N THR A 586 22.34 32.81 -26.15
CA THR A 586 23.52 33.26 -25.39
C THR A 586 23.39 34.66 -24.81
N ASP A 587 22.25 35.34 -25.00
CA ASP A 587 22.01 36.67 -24.44
C ASP A 587 21.03 36.61 -23.26
N ARG A 588 21.43 37.21 -22.13
CA ARG A 588 20.67 37.19 -20.86
C ARG A 588 19.35 37.95 -20.97
N GLU A 589 19.32 39.04 -21.73
CA GLU A 589 18.09 39.81 -21.94
C GLU A 589 17.08 39.02 -22.78
N THR A 590 17.55 38.40 -23.86
CA THR A 590 16.75 37.52 -24.71
C THR A 590 16.23 36.32 -23.92
N ARG A 591 17.05 35.71 -23.04
CA ARG A 591 16.60 34.61 -22.18
C ARG A 591 15.50 35.03 -21.20
N LEU A 592 15.62 36.20 -20.58
CA LEU A 592 14.60 36.75 -19.67
C LEU A 592 13.30 37.06 -20.41
N ASN A 593 13.40 37.63 -21.62
CA ASN A 593 12.26 37.85 -22.51
C ASN A 593 11.55 36.55 -22.84
N SER A 594 12.28 35.56 -23.32
CA SER A 594 11.71 34.24 -23.67
C SER A 594 11.08 33.55 -22.46
N PHE A 595 11.67 33.71 -21.27
CA PHE A 595 11.04 33.25 -20.04
C PHE A 595 9.69 33.94 -19.84
N ILE A 596 9.64 35.27 -19.76
CA ILE A 596 8.37 35.96 -19.50
C ILE A 596 7.32 35.66 -20.59
N GLU A 597 7.69 35.72 -21.87
CA GLU A 597 6.77 35.51 -23.00
C GLU A 597 6.19 34.11 -23.08
N SER A 598 6.93 33.08 -22.63
CA SER A 598 6.43 31.71 -22.57
C SER A 598 5.46 31.46 -21.42
N HIS A 599 5.34 32.39 -20.46
CA HIS A 599 4.54 32.24 -19.24
C HIS A 599 3.39 33.24 -19.18
N PRO A 600 2.20 32.91 -19.73
CA PRO A 600 1.01 33.77 -19.63
C PRO A 600 0.68 34.20 -18.20
N ALA A 601 0.88 33.31 -17.22
CA ALA A 601 0.68 33.62 -15.80
C ALA A 601 1.55 34.77 -15.27
N ILE A 602 2.68 35.07 -15.93
CA ILE A 602 3.59 36.16 -15.59
C ILE A 602 3.43 37.32 -16.58
N ARG A 603 3.31 37.05 -17.88
CA ARG A 603 3.23 38.07 -18.92
C ARG A 603 1.95 38.90 -18.84
N ASP A 604 0.83 38.23 -18.59
CA ASP A 604 -0.50 38.82 -18.69
C ASP A 604 -0.98 39.40 -17.34
N ASP A 605 -0.17 39.31 -16.29
CA ASP A 605 -0.45 39.79 -14.94
C ASP A 605 0.73 40.65 -14.42
N GLU A 606 0.51 41.97 -14.37
CA GLU A 606 1.55 42.95 -14.04
C GLU A 606 2.03 42.85 -12.58
N GLU A 607 1.16 42.40 -11.67
CA GLU A 607 1.47 42.25 -10.25
C GLU A 607 2.41 41.04 -10.05
N ARG A 608 2.09 39.92 -10.70
CA ARG A 608 2.96 38.73 -10.77
C ARG A 608 4.27 39.02 -11.49
N GLN A 609 4.23 39.77 -12.60
CA GLN A 609 5.42 40.18 -13.34
C GLN A 609 6.35 41.05 -12.48
N SER A 610 5.80 42.03 -11.77
CA SER A 610 6.54 42.91 -10.87
C SER A 610 7.21 42.13 -9.74
N ALA A 611 6.50 41.18 -9.13
CA ALA A 611 7.04 40.28 -8.12
C ALA A 611 8.20 39.44 -8.66
N PHE A 612 8.01 38.82 -9.83
CA PHE A 612 9.04 38.04 -10.50
C PHE A 612 10.30 38.86 -10.82
N LEU A 613 10.15 40.07 -11.37
CA LEU A 613 11.28 40.94 -11.73
C LEU A 613 12.07 41.42 -10.51
N LEU A 614 11.37 41.82 -9.43
CA LEU A 614 12.02 42.19 -8.18
C LEU A 614 12.79 41.01 -7.58
N GLY A 615 12.18 39.82 -7.57
CA GLY A 615 12.84 38.58 -7.17
C GLY A 615 14.09 38.31 -8.00
N GLY A 616 13.99 38.44 -9.32
CA GLY A 616 15.09 38.28 -10.27
C GLY A 616 16.30 39.15 -9.92
N LEU A 617 16.07 40.42 -9.64
CA LEU A 617 17.14 41.33 -9.24
C LEU A 617 17.77 40.91 -7.89
N VAL A 618 16.95 40.56 -6.89
CA VAL A 618 17.43 40.06 -5.59
C VAL A 618 18.28 38.80 -5.76
N GLY A 619 17.82 37.84 -6.56
CA GLY A 619 18.55 36.60 -6.85
C GLY A 619 19.90 36.87 -7.51
N ARG A 620 19.93 37.74 -8.52
CA ARG A 620 21.14 38.06 -9.28
C ARG A 620 22.20 38.77 -8.46
N LEU A 621 21.79 39.76 -7.67
CA LEU A 621 22.68 40.47 -6.76
C LEU A 621 23.15 39.58 -5.62
N SER A 622 22.31 38.70 -5.11
CA SER A 622 22.70 37.72 -4.08
C SER A 622 23.76 36.74 -4.59
N ALA A 623 23.65 36.30 -5.84
CA ALA A 623 24.65 35.45 -6.47
C ALA A 623 26.01 36.18 -6.61
N PHE A 624 25.98 37.45 -7.03
CA PHE A 624 27.17 38.31 -7.09
C PHE A 624 27.79 38.57 -5.70
N GLN A 625 26.97 38.86 -4.69
CA GLN A 625 27.43 39.03 -3.32
C GLN A 625 28.14 37.78 -2.78
N ARG A 626 27.62 36.60 -3.13
CA ARG A 626 28.20 35.31 -2.74
C ARG A 626 29.53 35.04 -3.44
N SER A 627 29.64 35.28 -4.75
CA SER A 627 30.93 35.14 -5.46
C SER A 627 32.01 36.03 -4.85
N ASN A 628 31.60 37.16 -4.25
CA ASN A 628 32.47 38.08 -3.52
C ASN A 628 32.57 37.80 -2.00
N GLY A 629 32.16 36.61 -1.53
CA GLY A 629 32.35 36.17 -0.14
C GLY A 629 31.42 36.79 0.90
N THR A 630 30.35 37.48 0.50
CA THR A 630 29.36 38.05 1.42
C THR A 630 28.45 36.98 1.98
N SER A 631 28.42 36.82 3.31
CA SER A 631 27.60 35.82 3.99
C SER A 631 26.14 36.24 4.20
N ASN A 632 25.86 37.53 4.35
CA ASN A 632 24.51 38.08 4.50
C ASN A 632 24.01 38.68 3.17
N THR A 633 23.66 37.82 2.23
CA THR A 633 23.21 38.22 0.89
C THR A 633 21.81 38.86 0.91
N LEU A 634 21.42 39.54 -0.17
CA LEU A 634 20.10 40.17 -0.28
C LEU A 634 18.95 39.18 -0.09
N MET A 635 19.09 37.94 -0.56
CA MET A 635 18.08 36.89 -0.36
C MET A 635 17.90 36.53 1.12
N ARG A 636 18.93 36.73 1.96
CA ARG A 636 18.82 36.58 3.42
C ARG A 636 18.22 37.82 4.09
N ARG A 637 18.51 39.02 3.56
CA ARG A 637 17.93 40.29 4.04
C ARG A 637 16.44 40.44 3.70
N HIS A 638 16.06 39.97 2.50
CA HIS A 638 14.71 40.04 1.94
C HIS A 638 14.19 38.63 1.61
N PRO A 639 13.97 37.78 2.64
CA PRO A 639 13.43 36.45 2.44
C PRO A 639 12.01 36.49 1.90
N VAL A 640 11.52 35.38 1.33
CA VAL A 640 10.12 35.22 0.86
C VAL A 640 9.12 35.70 1.93
N ALA A 641 9.39 35.39 3.20
CA ALA A 641 8.55 35.77 4.33
C ALA A 641 8.35 37.29 4.48
N SER A 642 9.36 38.11 4.13
CA SER A 642 9.32 39.56 4.34
C SER A 642 8.52 40.29 3.27
N LEU A 643 8.20 39.64 2.15
CA LEU A 643 7.46 40.27 1.07
C LEU A 643 5.95 40.25 1.35
N THR A 644 5.38 41.44 1.23
CA THR A 644 3.95 41.76 1.28
C THR A 644 3.72 42.95 0.34
N GLU A 645 2.47 43.20 -0.07
CA GLU A 645 2.07 44.41 -0.82
C GLU A 645 2.66 45.70 -0.22
N ARG A 646 2.67 45.80 1.11
CA ARG A 646 3.16 46.99 1.84
C ARG A 646 4.68 47.12 1.85
N SER A 647 5.40 46.00 1.94
CA SER A 647 6.87 45.99 1.98
C SER A 647 7.50 45.95 0.59
N PHE A 648 6.73 45.69 -0.46
CA PHE A 648 7.22 45.57 -1.84
C PHE A 648 8.01 46.80 -2.27
N ALA A 649 7.45 48.00 -2.09
CA ALA A 649 8.08 49.25 -2.50
C ALA A 649 9.40 49.52 -1.75
N ASP A 650 9.44 49.22 -0.45
CA ASP A 650 10.64 49.39 0.37
C ASP A 650 11.75 48.42 -0.05
N VAL A 651 11.40 47.16 -0.32
CA VAL A 651 12.34 46.15 -0.83
C VAL A 651 12.85 46.54 -2.22
N ALA A 652 11.96 46.98 -3.11
CA ALA A 652 12.35 47.43 -4.45
C ALA A 652 13.32 48.61 -4.39
N ALA A 653 13.08 49.61 -3.53
CA ALA A 653 13.97 50.75 -3.37
C ALA A 653 15.36 50.35 -2.87
N ASP A 654 15.46 49.54 -1.80
CA ASP A 654 16.75 49.08 -1.25
C ASP A 654 17.55 48.25 -2.27
N VAL A 655 16.87 47.38 -3.02
CA VAL A 655 17.51 46.51 -4.02
C VAL A 655 17.98 47.32 -5.24
N MET A 656 17.19 48.30 -5.71
CA MET A 656 17.58 49.21 -6.79
C MET A 656 18.77 50.10 -6.40
N GLU A 657 18.76 50.66 -5.18
CA GLU A 657 19.88 51.43 -4.65
C GLU A 657 21.16 50.60 -4.65
N LEU A 658 21.09 49.36 -4.16
CA LEU A 658 22.26 48.49 -4.13
C LEU A 658 22.76 48.09 -5.52
N ASN A 659 21.85 47.89 -6.48
CA ASN A 659 22.23 47.65 -7.88
C ASN A 659 23.02 48.84 -8.46
N ASN A 660 22.61 50.08 -8.14
CA ASN A 660 23.34 51.28 -8.57
C ASN A 660 24.73 51.37 -7.92
N VAL A 661 24.84 51.09 -6.62
CA VAL A 661 26.14 51.07 -5.92
C VAL A 661 27.11 50.07 -6.55
N TYR A 662 26.64 48.85 -6.87
CA TYR A 662 27.48 47.87 -7.56
C TYR A 662 27.81 48.28 -8.99
N SER A 663 26.87 48.92 -9.69
CA SER A 663 27.12 49.46 -11.03
C SER A 663 28.24 50.49 -11.03
N GLU A 664 28.27 51.40 -10.05
CA GLU A 664 29.34 52.41 -9.93
C GLU A 664 30.70 51.79 -9.59
N THR A 665 30.70 50.68 -8.84
CA THR A 665 31.93 50.04 -8.34
C THR A 665 32.57 49.10 -9.37
N GLU A 666 31.76 48.36 -10.15
CA GLU A 666 32.24 47.27 -11.03
C GLU A 666 32.24 47.64 -12.52
N SER A 667 31.38 48.55 -12.97
CA SER A 667 31.30 48.89 -14.40
C SER A 667 32.27 49.99 -14.84
N ASP A 668 33.13 50.49 -13.94
CA ASP A 668 33.91 51.72 -14.11
C ASP A 668 33.05 52.90 -14.62
N GLY A 669 31.76 52.91 -14.26
CA GLY A 669 30.77 53.90 -14.70
C GLY A 669 30.32 53.78 -16.16
N LYS A 670 30.55 52.65 -16.83
CA LYS A 670 30.19 52.44 -18.25
C LYS A 670 28.79 51.86 -18.48
N GLY A 671 28.03 51.55 -17.43
CA GLY A 671 26.63 51.11 -17.56
C GLY A 671 25.98 50.72 -16.23
N ILE A 672 24.65 50.62 -16.21
CA ILE A 672 23.91 50.09 -15.05
C ILE A 672 23.95 48.56 -15.14
N MET A 673 24.50 47.89 -14.12
CA MET A 673 24.45 46.44 -14.01
C MET A 673 22.99 45.96 -13.99
N ASN A 674 22.72 44.83 -14.63
CA ASN A 674 21.41 44.18 -14.60
C ASN A 674 20.23 45.06 -15.03
N SER A 675 20.44 46.08 -15.87
CA SER A 675 19.42 47.06 -16.32
C SER A 675 18.11 46.42 -16.81
N ARG A 676 18.19 45.21 -17.38
CA ARG A 676 17.05 44.36 -17.77
C ARG A 676 15.97 44.15 -16.68
N TYR A 677 16.31 44.18 -15.39
CA TYR A 677 15.31 44.06 -14.30
C TYR A 677 14.75 45.43 -13.88
N PRO A 678 15.57 46.44 -13.49
CA PRO A 678 15.04 47.74 -13.06
C PRO A 678 14.19 48.46 -14.11
N GLU A 679 14.58 48.41 -15.39
CA GLU A 679 13.83 49.06 -16.47
C GLU A 679 12.41 48.48 -16.56
N ARG A 680 12.29 47.15 -16.57
CA ARG A 680 11.00 46.46 -16.65
C ARG A 680 10.17 46.56 -15.37
N LEU A 681 10.83 46.57 -14.21
CA LEU A 681 10.14 46.74 -12.94
C LEU A 681 9.53 48.15 -12.83
N MET A 682 10.21 49.15 -13.39
CA MET A 682 9.66 50.51 -13.52
C MET A 682 8.50 50.57 -14.52
N ASP A 683 8.55 49.81 -15.61
CA ASP A 683 7.47 49.76 -16.60
C ASP A 683 6.23 49.00 -16.09
N ALA A 684 6.42 47.84 -15.44
CA ALA A 684 5.34 47.03 -14.87
C ALA A 684 4.69 47.68 -13.64
N GLY A 685 5.46 48.40 -12.82
CA GLY A 685 4.97 49.06 -11.59
C GLY A 685 4.26 50.41 -11.80
N GLN A 686 4.08 50.88 -13.04
CA GLN A 686 3.56 52.21 -13.34
C GLN A 686 2.03 52.33 -13.34
N GLN A 687 1.28 51.22 -13.34
CA GLN A 687 -0.19 51.25 -13.53
C GLN A 687 -0.98 51.32 -12.22
N SER A 688 -0.49 50.71 -11.14
CA SER A 688 -1.14 50.68 -9.83
C SER A 688 -0.11 50.62 -8.70
N ALA A 689 -0.37 51.32 -7.60
CA ALA A 689 0.51 51.27 -6.43
C ALA A 689 0.46 49.86 -5.81
N PRO A 690 1.58 49.31 -5.29
CA PRO A 690 1.61 47.98 -4.70
C PRO A 690 0.59 47.72 -3.57
N THR A 691 0.12 48.77 -2.90
CA THR A 691 -0.92 48.69 -1.86
C THR A 691 -2.34 48.53 -2.38
N ASP A 692 -2.55 48.76 -3.67
CA ASP A 692 -3.85 48.67 -4.35
C ASP A 692 -3.96 47.41 -5.21
N TRP A 693 -2.95 46.52 -5.13
CA TRP A 693 -2.88 45.27 -5.88
C TRP A 693 -3.93 44.26 -5.41
N GLY A 694 -4.45 43.47 -6.36
CA GLY A 694 -5.44 42.42 -6.13
C GLY A 694 -4.84 41.03 -5.88
N ILE A 695 -3.53 40.88 -6.07
CA ILE A 695 -2.79 39.64 -5.91
C ILE A 695 -2.82 39.15 -4.46
N ASP A 696 -3.05 37.84 -4.29
CA ASP A 696 -2.94 37.24 -2.97
C ASP A 696 -1.48 37.26 -2.48
N ARG A 697 -1.27 37.40 -1.16
CA ARG A 697 0.06 37.44 -0.57
C ARG A 697 0.90 36.21 -0.91
N SER A 698 0.31 35.03 -0.92
CA SER A 698 1.02 33.79 -1.19
C SER A 698 1.36 33.65 -2.67
N ASP A 699 0.50 34.17 -3.56
CA ASP A 699 0.77 34.29 -5.00
C ASP A 699 1.92 35.28 -5.28
N LEU A 700 1.91 36.45 -4.64
CA LEU A 700 2.99 37.45 -4.69
C LEU A 700 4.33 36.84 -4.27
N ARG A 701 4.33 36.09 -3.16
CA ARG A 701 5.52 35.43 -2.60
C ARG A 701 6.05 34.32 -3.49
N TYR A 702 5.16 33.54 -4.11
CA TYR A 702 5.55 32.50 -5.05
C TYR A 702 6.27 33.10 -6.26
N HIS A 703 5.68 34.12 -6.91
CA HIS A 703 6.29 34.77 -8.08
C HIS A 703 7.61 35.47 -7.73
N TYR A 704 7.71 36.09 -6.56
CA TYR A 704 8.98 36.63 -6.05
C TYR A 704 10.03 35.54 -5.85
N ALA A 705 9.67 34.39 -5.27
CA ALA A 705 10.59 33.26 -5.09
C ALA A 705 11.04 32.66 -6.42
N LEU A 706 10.13 32.54 -7.39
CA LEU A 706 10.45 32.14 -8.76
C LEU A 706 11.44 33.10 -9.42
N GLY A 707 11.21 34.41 -9.24
CA GLY A 707 12.14 35.46 -9.65
C GLY A 707 13.53 35.27 -9.05
N MET A 708 13.63 35.13 -7.73
CA MET A 708 14.91 34.90 -7.04
C MET A 708 15.65 33.69 -7.60
N THR A 709 14.91 32.63 -7.91
CA THR A 709 15.43 31.39 -8.50
C THR A 709 16.02 31.62 -9.89
N TYR A 710 15.30 32.35 -10.74
CA TYR A 710 15.75 32.71 -12.09
C TYR A 710 17.00 33.60 -12.03
N GLY A 711 16.94 34.69 -11.26
CA GLY A 711 18.02 35.65 -11.15
C GLY A 711 19.30 35.05 -10.55
N ALA A 712 19.16 34.13 -9.61
CA ALA A 712 20.30 33.42 -9.02
C ALA A 712 21.02 32.51 -10.03
N SER A 713 20.31 32.00 -11.05
CA SER A 713 20.87 31.23 -12.17
C SER A 713 21.23 32.07 -13.40
N ASP A 714 20.88 33.36 -13.40
CA ASP A 714 21.19 34.34 -14.44
C ASP A 714 22.66 34.85 -14.35
N THR A 715 23.56 33.94 -13.97
CA THR A 715 25.00 34.14 -13.79
C THR A 715 25.84 33.46 -14.87
N PHE A 716 25.31 32.43 -15.55
CA PHE A 716 26.09 31.42 -16.28
C PHE A 716 26.25 31.64 -17.79
N VAL A 717 25.83 32.77 -18.33
CA VAL A 717 26.00 33.05 -19.75
C VAL A 717 27.16 34.03 -19.91
N ASP A 718 28.29 33.51 -20.41
CA ASP A 718 29.61 34.12 -20.68
C ASP A 718 30.50 34.52 -19.48
N ASP A 719 31.54 33.70 -19.29
CA ASP A 719 32.94 34.10 -19.00
C ASP A 719 33.93 32.94 -19.29
N ASP A 720 33.49 31.67 -19.29
CA ASP A 720 34.38 30.52 -19.56
C ASP A 720 34.63 30.21 -21.06
N SER A 721 33.92 30.88 -21.98
CA SER A 721 34.06 30.64 -23.42
C SER A 721 35.22 31.41 -24.07
N GLU A 722 35.67 32.50 -23.46
CA GLU A 722 36.87 33.26 -23.88
C GLU A 722 38.15 32.69 -23.24
N ALA A 723 38.12 32.29 -21.97
CA ALA A 723 39.29 31.72 -21.28
C ALA A 723 39.77 30.38 -21.89
N ALA A 724 38.86 29.59 -22.47
CA ALA A 724 39.20 28.34 -23.16
C ALA A 724 39.75 28.55 -24.59
N ARG A 725 39.59 29.74 -25.17
CA ARG A 725 40.11 30.07 -26.52
C ARG A 725 41.50 30.70 -26.49
N GLU A 726 41.89 31.35 -25.39
CA GLU A 726 43.23 31.95 -25.25
C GLU A 726 44.31 30.99 -24.73
N GLN A 727 43.97 29.78 -24.27
CA GLN A 727 44.96 28.76 -23.87
C GLN A 727 45.31 27.75 -24.99
N GLY A 728 44.90 28.03 -26.23
CA GLY A 728 45.13 27.16 -27.40
C GLY A 728 46.22 27.61 -28.37
N ASP A 729 46.87 28.76 -28.13
CA ASP A 729 47.99 29.27 -28.94
C ASP A 729 49.13 29.74 -28.01
N ASP A 730 49.87 28.79 -27.45
CA ASP A 730 51.32 28.89 -27.19
C ASP A 730 51.96 27.49 -26.98
#